data_AF-S7WTH8-F1
#
_entry.id   AF-S7WTH8-F1
#
_cell.length_a   1.000
_cell.length_b   1.000
_cell.length_c   1.000
_cell.angle_alpha   90.00
_cell.angle_beta   90.00
_cell.angle_gamma   90.00
#
_symmetry.space_group_name_H-M   'P 1'
#
loop_
_entity.id
_entity.type
_entity.pdbx_description
1 polymer ?
#
loop_
_entity_poly.entity_id
_entity_poly.type
_entity_poly.pdbx_seq_one_letter_code
_entity_poly.pdbx_strand_id
1 'polypeptide(L)'
;MLIFQDFPVQGALFDMDGTMFDTERLRFETLKQASEELIGQEFSDEYLMQCLGLSAKTAEQLAKKFYGEDVPYQAIRKRADELELESVRHNGVPIKKGLIQVLERLRKSGLRMAVATSSRRAIAEEYLINANVYKFFDLLVCGDEVEKGKPHPEIFITAAQKLNLQPSQCLMFEDSENGICSAHESGGITILFKDIKEPNDRMLAKANFYYQDLYEYLNALDQYIPEMDMPQLQEPFPQSLNQLTVGIHGFGAIGGGYIAQILSHWDGYTRPKRILASTRNKLYLESVNSFGSYSIRYGQSSFDERIDNLTVIDADNDKQMLEMYTQSSLIALCLPEHAIASESKIIAKGLLARFMSQDLNNHEPITFLIILNKVCAKYLVLKHIREALLEITDEDIAEHILSEHYFCDTVVNRMVSKLSDQALYRQLNIKHRLFKQYQADLNEETIELSDETALTEKQERQLSQSLEEMRDQFQAGQFLQNMDLILFHSETDMPIYVENRSPLLNKMRQMILVDQISDIQIIKNRLWNGCHAMIAWQASLIDHEMIGIALADQKIKKFAEQLVSEVKAGLVNIVPNQAKQLDRMAESFMSSCRSAYKDPCERVARDPLRKLGYNERVLGSIENLIVQQLPYKYLLQGAVSGYVYSVKLLEIPVDDVITHLQNSIEQMDITEHEKKDLFDSIYTAMSAELKISELGQSFRVKNAEFETA
;
A
#
# COMPACT_ATOMS: atom_id res chain seq x y z
N MET A 1 -9.53 -20.38 11.81
CA MET A 1 -10.85 -20.85 11.35
C MET A 1 -11.60 -19.62 10.89
N LEU A 2 -11.96 -19.57 9.61
CA LEU A 2 -12.71 -18.45 9.02
C LEU A 2 -14.19 -18.61 9.38
N ILE A 3 -14.89 -17.51 9.65
CA ILE A 3 -16.35 -17.51 9.81
C ILE A 3 -16.93 -16.68 8.67
N PHE A 4 -17.47 -17.34 7.64
CA PHE A 4 -18.03 -16.67 6.46
C PHE A 4 -19.56 -16.71 6.54
N GLN A 5 -20.21 -15.55 6.68
CA GLN A 5 -21.68 -15.45 6.83
C GLN A 5 -22.25 -16.45 7.84
N ASP A 6 -21.68 -16.45 9.05
CA ASP A 6 -22.00 -17.36 10.18
C ASP A 6 -21.58 -18.83 10.00
N PHE A 7 -21.02 -19.22 8.85
CA PHE A 7 -20.50 -20.57 8.66
C PHE A 7 -19.04 -20.71 9.11
N PRO A 8 -18.70 -21.67 9.99
CA PRO A 8 -17.32 -21.98 10.32
C PRO A 8 -16.68 -22.79 9.20
N VAL A 9 -15.74 -22.16 8.47
CA VAL A 9 -15.11 -22.74 7.30
C VAL A 9 -13.64 -23.11 7.57
N GLN A 10 -13.25 -24.28 7.10
CA GLN A 10 -11.88 -24.80 7.16
C GLN A 10 -11.35 -25.27 5.80
N GLY A 11 -12.23 -25.47 4.82
CA GLY A 11 -11.89 -25.92 3.47
C GLY A 11 -12.55 -25.12 2.36
N ALA A 12 -11.94 -25.14 1.18
CA ALA A 12 -12.51 -24.58 -0.04
C ALA A 12 -12.28 -25.56 -1.21
N LEU A 13 -13.35 -26.01 -1.84
CA LEU A 13 -13.35 -26.99 -2.93
C LEU A 13 -13.82 -26.29 -4.20
N PHE A 14 -12.99 -26.30 -5.22
CA PHE A 14 -13.26 -25.59 -6.47
C PHE A 14 -13.57 -26.58 -7.57
N ASP A 15 -14.68 -26.39 -8.29
CA ASP A 15 -14.72 -26.86 -9.67
C ASP A 15 -13.74 -26.06 -10.54
N MET A 16 -13.36 -26.62 -11.69
CA MET A 16 -12.36 -26.05 -12.58
C MET A 16 -12.95 -25.34 -13.79
N ASP A 17 -13.79 -26.04 -14.55
CA ASP A 17 -14.24 -25.64 -15.88
C ASP A 17 -15.49 -24.78 -15.76
N GLY A 18 -15.44 -23.52 -16.20
CA GLY A 18 -16.55 -22.57 -15.97
C GLY A 18 -16.52 -21.91 -14.59
N THR A 19 -15.82 -22.47 -13.61
CA THR A 19 -15.63 -21.86 -12.29
C THR A 19 -14.29 -21.12 -12.15
N MET A 20 -13.16 -21.78 -12.41
CA MET A 20 -11.82 -21.18 -12.31
C MET A 20 -11.32 -20.66 -13.66
N PHE A 21 -11.61 -21.40 -14.72
CA PHE A 21 -11.14 -21.12 -16.07
C PHE A 21 -12.32 -20.96 -17.02
N ASP A 22 -12.20 -20.04 -17.97
CA ASP A 22 -13.22 -19.76 -18.99
C ASP A 22 -13.10 -20.75 -20.17
N THR A 23 -13.02 -22.04 -19.84
CA THR A 23 -12.72 -23.13 -20.79
C THR A 23 -13.92 -23.46 -21.67
N GLU A 24 -15.15 -23.20 -21.23
CA GLU A 24 -16.36 -23.40 -22.03
C GLU A 24 -16.43 -22.42 -23.22
N ARG A 25 -16.02 -21.16 -23.04
CA ARG A 25 -15.94 -20.20 -24.17
C ARG A 25 -14.85 -20.59 -25.16
N LEU A 26 -13.67 -20.97 -24.66
CA LEU A 26 -12.59 -21.50 -25.50
C LEU A 26 -13.04 -22.77 -26.24
N ARG A 27 -13.84 -23.63 -25.58
CA ARG A 27 -14.41 -24.84 -26.19
C ARG A 27 -15.39 -24.51 -27.31
N PHE A 28 -16.20 -23.47 -27.17
CA PHE A 28 -17.11 -23.02 -28.22
C PHE A 28 -16.32 -22.55 -29.45
N GLU A 29 -15.28 -21.73 -29.24
CA GLU A 29 -14.41 -21.23 -30.31
C GLU A 29 -13.72 -22.37 -31.06
N THR A 30 -13.12 -23.31 -30.33
CA THR A 30 -12.40 -24.46 -30.91
C THR A 30 -13.33 -25.44 -31.63
N LEU A 31 -14.55 -25.65 -31.14
CA LEU A 31 -15.56 -26.47 -31.83
C LEU A 31 -16.06 -25.81 -33.12
N LYS A 32 -16.27 -24.49 -33.13
CA LYS A 32 -16.62 -23.73 -34.35
C LYS A 32 -15.51 -23.85 -35.38
N GLN A 33 -14.27 -23.61 -34.97
CA GLN A 33 -13.12 -23.70 -35.86
C GLN A 33 -12.95 -25.13 -36.40
N ALA A 34 -13.03 -26.15 -35.54
CA ALA A 34 -12.87 -27.54 -35.97
C ALA A 34 -13.99 -28.01 -36.92
N SER A 35 -15.23 -27.56 -36.71
CA SER A 35 -16.32 -27.91 -37.62
C SER A 35 -16.19 -27.16 -38.95
N GLU A 36 -15.79 -25.89 -38.94
CA GLU A 36 -15.48 -25.15 -40.18
C GLU A 36 -14.36 -25.85 -40.97
N GLU A 37 -13.27 -26.26 -40.31
CA GLU A 37 -12.14 -26.96 -40.94
C GLU A 37 -12.54 -28.30 -41.57
N LEU A 38 -13.47 -29.05 -40.95
CA LEU A 38 -13.77 -30.43 -41.33
C LEU A 38 -15.03 -30.60 -42.18
N ILE A 39 -16.03 -29.73 -42.01
CA ILE A 39 -17.30 -29.81 -42.74
C ILE A 39 -17.64 -28.52 -43.51
N GLY A 40 -16.80 -27.48 -43.43
CA GLY A 40 -17.03 -26.19 -44.10
C GLY A 40 -18.20 -25.40 -43.53
N GLN A 41 -18.57 -25.70 -42.28
CA GLN A 41 -19.62 -25.00 -41.54
C GLN A 41 -19.31 -24.97 -40.04
N GLU A 42 -19.33 -23.77 -39.46
CA GLU A 42 -19.29 -23.57 -38.01
C GLU A 42 -20.52 -24.18 -37.30
N PHE A 43 -20.27 -24.84 -36.18
CA PHE A 43 -21.32 -25.18 -35.22
C PHE A 43 -21.95 -23.89 -34.68
N SER A 44 -23.29 -23.86 -34.64
CA SER A 44 -24.06 -22.68 -34.33
C SER A 44 -24.10 -22.44 -32.83
N ASP A 45 -24.23 -21.17 -32.42
CA ASP A 45 -24.39 -20.83 -31.00
C ASP A 45 -25.59 -21.52 -30.37
N GLU A 46 -26.68 -21.71 -31.11
CA GLU A 46 -27.86 -22.45 -30.63
C GLU A 46 -27.52 -23.90 -30.26
N TYR A 47 -26.77 -24.59 -31.11
CA TYR A 47 -26.34 -25.96 -30.86
C TYR A 47 -25.36 -26.05 -29.68
N LEU A 48 -24.35 -25.18 -29.67
CA LEU A 48 -23.34 -25.15 -28.61
C LEU A 48 -23.96 -24.82 -27.25
N MET A 49 -24.90 -23.87 -27.21
CA MET A 49 -25.67 -23.54 -26.01
C MET A 49 -26.51 -24.72 -25.50
N GLN A 50 -27.09 -25.53 -26.40
CA GLN A 50 -27.83 -26.74 -25.99
C GLN A 50 -26.89 -27.88 -25.54
N CYS A 51 -25.61 -27.86 -25.93
CA CYS A 51 -24.62 -28.84 -25.49
C CYS A 51 -24.10 -28.63 -24.07
N LEU A 52 -24.20 -27.42 -23.52
CA LEU A 52 -23.72 -27.11 -22.17
C LEU A 52 -24.35 -28.06 -21.13
N GLY A 53 -23.50 -28.76 -20.38
CA GLY A 53 -23.90 -29.74 -19.35
C GLY A 53 -24.30 -31.12 -19.88
N LEU A 54 -24.21 -31.38 -21.19
CA LEU A 54 -24.49 -32.70 -21.79
C LEU A 54 -23.26 -33.60 -21.83
N SER A 55 -23.50 -34.91 -21.76
CA SER A 55 -22.45 -35.90 -22.04
C SER A 55 -21.99 -35.84 -23.50
N ALA A 56 -20.74 -36.23 -23.78
CA ALA A 56 -20.21 -36.32 -25.14
C ALA A 56 -21.11 -37.12 -26.10
N LYS A 57 -21.72 -38.21 -25.59
CA LYS A 57 -22.63 -39.06 -26.36
C LYS A 57 -23.96 -38.36 -26.67
N THR A 58 -24.48 -37.58 -25.73
CA THR A 58 -25.72 -36.81 -25.93
C THR A 58 -25.47 -35.61 -26.85
N ALA A 59 -24.32 -34.95 -26.72
CA ALA A 59 -23.90 -33.88 -27.62
C ALA A 59 -23.72 -34.39 -29.06
N GLU A 60 -23.13 -35.59 -29.26
CA GLU A 60 -23.05 -36.23 -30.58
C GLU A 60 -24.44 -36.47 -31.19
N GLN A 61 -25.39 -37.00 -30.41
CA GLN A 61 -26.77 -37.20 -30.87
C GLN A 61 -27.45 -35.89 -31.25
N LEU A 62 -27.15 -34.80 -30.53
CA LEU A 62 -27.66 -33.48 -30.84
C LEU A 62 -27.02 -32.93 -32.11
N ALA A 63 -25.71 -33.14 -32.31
CA ALA A 63 -24.99 -32.72 -33.51
C ALA A 63 -25.59 -33.40 -34.74
N LYS A 64 -25.90 -34.69 -34.65
CA LYS A 64 -26.57 -35.45 -35.71
C LYS A 64 -27.94 -34.90 -36.08
N LYS A 65 -28.69 -34.37 -35.11
CA LYS A 65 -29.97 -33.70 -35.35
C LYS A 65 -29.84 -32.35 -36.04
N PHE A 66 -28.80 -31.58 -35.70
CA PHE A 66 -28.57 -30.24 -36.26
C PHE A 66 -27.89 -30.26 -37.63
N TYR A 67 -26.92 -31.16 -37.82
CA TYR A 67 -26.00 -31.17 -38.97
C TYR A 67 -26.09 -32.44 -39.83
N GLY A 68 -26.98 -33.37 -39.48
CA GLY A 68 -27.20 -34.62 -40.20
C GLY A 68 -26.44 -35.82 -39.61
N GLU A 69 -26.90 -37.03 -39.92
CA GLU A 69 -26.37 -38.29 -39.36
C GLU A 69 -24.90 -38.55 -39.70
N ASP A 70 -24.43 -38.03 -40.83
CA ASP A 70 -23.07 -38.22 -41.34
C ASP A 70 -22.04 -37.22 -40.77
N VAL A 71 -22.44 -36.35 -39.84
CA VAL A 71 -21.51 -35.37 -39.23
C VAL A 71 -20.35 -36.10 -38.55
N PRO A 72 -19.08 -35.80 -38.88
CA PRO A 72 -17.91 -36.47 -38.31
C PRO A 72 -17.60 -35.93 -36.91
N TYR A 73 -18.58 -35.97 -36.00
CA TYR A 73 -18.51 -35.33 -34.68
C TYR A 73 -17.29 -35.76 -33.86
N GLN A 74 -16.90 -37.04 -33.92
CA GLN A 74 -15.72 -37.52 -33.20
C GLN A 74 -14.42 -36.91 -33.73
N ALA A 75 -14.30 -36.71 -35.04
CA ALA A 75 -13.15 -36.04 -35.64
C ALA A 75 -13.14 -34.54 -35.32
N ILE A 76 -14.30 -33.88 -35.38
CA ILE A 76 -14.47 -32.47 -34.97
C ILE A 76 -14.06 -32.29 -33.51
N ARG A 77 -14.55 -33.14 -32.61
CA ARG A 77 -14.21 -33.09 -31.20
C ARG A 77 -12.71 -33.28 -30.97
N LYS A 78 -12.11 -34.28 -31.62
CA LYS A 78 -10.66 -34.52 -31.51
C LYS A 78 -9.86 -33.31 -32.01
N ARG A 79 -10.27 -32.71 -33.14
CA ARG A 79 -9.61 -31.51 -33.68
C ARG A 79 -9.79 -30.31 -32.75
N ALA A 80 -10.97 -30.14 -32.14
CA ALA A 80 -11.21 -29.10 -31.14
C ALA A 80 -10.35 -29.31 -29.89
N ASP A 81 -10.16 -30.55 -29.41
CA ASP A 81 -9.24 -30.87 -28.30
C ASP A 81 -7.78 -30.47 -28.65
N GLU A 82 -7.34 -30.71 -29.88
CA GLU A 82 -6.01 -30.28 -30.36
C GLU A 82 -5.88 -28.75 -30.41
N LEU A 83 -6.88 -28.05 -30.95
CA LEU A 83 -6.92 -26.58 -31.02
C LEU A 83 -6.96 -25.92 -29.64
N GLU A 84 -7.69 -26.51 -28.68
CA GLU A 84 -7.74 -26.02 -27.30
C GLU A 84 -6.35 -26.12 -26.65
N LEU A 85 -5.69 -27.27 -26.80
CA LEU A 85 -4.34 -27.47 -26.27
C LEU A 85 -3.32 -26.53 -26.93
N GLU A 86 -3.43 -26.31 -28.25
CA GLU A 86 -2.63 -25.32 -28.96
C GLU A 86 -2.87 -23.91 -28.42
N SER A 87 -4.13 -23.50 -28.23
CA SER A 87 -4.47 -22.18 -27.70
C SER A 87 -3.92 -21.99 -26.28
N VAL A 88 -4.09 -22.98 -25.39
CA VAL A 88 -3.56 -22.92 -24.02
C VAL A 88 -2.03 -22.82 -24.02
N ARG A 89 -1.35 -23.53 -24.92
CA ARG A 89 0.13 -23.49 -25.02
C ARG A 89 0.65 -22.16 -25.56
N HIS A 90 -0.07 -21.51 -26.48
CA HIS A 90 0.36 -20.25 -27.08
C HIS A 90 -0.11 -19.02 -26.30
N ASN A 91 -1.33 -19.04 -25.78
CA ASN A 91 -2.01 -17.88 -25.18
C ASN A 91 -2.14 -17.98 -23.65
N GLY A 92 -1.85 -19.14 -23.06
CA GLY A 92 -2.08 -19.43 -21.65
C GLY A 92 -3.50 -19.90 -21.36
N VAL A 93 -3.75 -20.32 -20.12
CA VAL A 93 -5.07 -20.75 -19.64
C VAL A 93 -5.96 -19.51 -19.40
N PRO A 94 -7.22 -19.49 -19.84
CA PRO A 94 -8.11 -18.34 -19.64
C PRO A 94 -8.60 -18.26 -18.18
N ILE A 95 -7.82 -17.61 -17.31
CA ILE A 95 -8.13 -17.46 -15.88
C ILE A 95 -9.31 -16.51 -15.66
N LYS A 96 -10.32 -16.94 -14.88
CA LYS A 96 -11.43 -16.06 -14.50
C LYS A 96 -10.96 -14.92 -13.61
N LYS A 97 -11.48 -13.72 -13.90
CA LYS A 97 -11.18 -12.50 -13.13
C LYS A 97 -11.55 -12.69 -11.66
N GLY A 98 -10.60 -12.45 -10.76
CA GLY A 98 -10.80 -12.59 -9.30
C GLY A 98 -10.27 -13.90 -8.71
N LEU A 99 -9.97 -14.92 -9.52
CA LEU A 99 -9.56 -16.24 -9.02
C LEU A 99 -8.33 -16.17 -8.10
N ILE A 100 -7.26 -15.54 -8.58
CA ILE A 100 -5.97 -15.52 -7.87
C ILE A 100 -6.13 -14.84 -6.50
N GLN A 101 -6.86 -13.72 -6.46
CA GLN A 101 -7.12 -12.98 -5.23
C GLN A 101 -7.92 -13.83 -4.23
N VAL A 102 -8.95 -14.54 -4.70
CA VAL A 102 -9.75 -15.45 -3.86
C VAL A 102 -8.89 -16.59 -3.30
N LEU A 103 -8.09 -17.26 -4.13
CA LEU A 103 -7.22 -18.35 -3.69
C LEU A 103 -6.22 -17.88 -2.63
N GLU A 104 -5.62 -16.70 -2.81
CA GLU A 104 -4.72 -16.14 -1.81
C GLU A 104 -5.40 -15.78 -0.50
N ARG A 105 -6.60 -15.18 -0.55
CA ARG A 105 -7.39 -14.84 0.64
C ARG A 105 -7.71 -16.07 1.47
N LEU A 106 -8.21 -17.11 0.82
CA LEU A 106 -8.56 -18.37 1.49
C LEU A 106 -7.31 -19.06 2.04
N ARG A 107 -6.21 -19.12 1.26
CA ARG A 107 -4.95 -19.73 1.70
C ARG A 107 -4.33 -19.01 2.90
N LYS A 108 -4.25 -17.67 2.87
CA LYS A 108 -3.74 -16.86 3.98
C LYS A 108 -4.67 -16.88 5.20
N SER A 109 -5.97 -17.12 5.01
CA SER A 109 -6.93 -17.39 6.10
C SER A 109 -6.79 -18.79 6.71
N GLY A 110 -5.85 -19.60 6.22
CA GLY A 110 -5.52 -20.93 6.74
C GLY A 110 -6.44 -22.05 6.25
N LEU A 111 -7.22 -21.83 5.18
CA LEU A 111 -8.06 -22.88 4.61
C LEU A 111 -7.23 -23.86 3.80
N ARG A 112 -7.61 -25.14 3.89
CA ARG A 112 -7.17 -26.17 2.95
C ARG A 112 -8.00 -26.09 1.69
N MET A 113 -7.41 -26.31 0.53
CA MET A 113 -8.10 -26.16 -0.74
C MET A 113 -7.87 -27.36 -1.63
N ALA A 114 -8.90 -27.75 -2.37
CA ALA A 114 -8.81 -28.81 -3.36
C ALA A 114 -9.57 -28.45 -4.62
N VAL A 115 -9.18 -29.07 -5.73
CA VAL A 115 -9.96 -29.04 -6.96
C VAL A 115 -10.81 -30.32 -7.03
N ALA A 116 -12.09 -30.17 -7.36
CA ALA A 116 -13.07 -31.24 -7.54
C ALA A 116 -13.70 -31.12 -8.93
N THR A 117 -13.06 -31.71 -9.94
CA THR A 117 -13.40 -31.53 -11.36
C THR A 117 -13.81 -32.84 -12.05
N SER A 118 -14.73 -32.77 -13.01
CA SER A 118 -15.06 -33.91 -13.88
C SER A 118 -13.97 -34.22 -14.91
N SER A 119 -12.99 -33.33 -15.07
CA SER A 119 -11.84 -33.50 -15.97
C SER A 119 -10.87 -34.57 -15.47
N ARG A 120 -10.11 -35.18 -16.38
CA ARG A 120 -9.07 -36.16 -16.03
C ARG A 120 -7.90 -35.48 -15.34
N ARG A 121 -7.22 -36.19 -14.42
CA ARG A 121 -6.09 -35.62 -13.65
C ARG A 121 -5.03 -34.94 -14.50
N ALA A 122 -4.56 -35.59 -15.57
CA ALA A 122 -3.49 -35.04 -16.41
C ALA A 122 -3.84 -33.65 -16.99
N ILE A 123 -5.10 -33.45 -17.41
CA ILE A 123 -5.57 -32.18 -17.98
C ILE A 123 -5.71 -31.13 -16.87
N ALA A 124 -6.28 -31.51 -15.73
CA ALA A 124 -6.45 -30.61 -14.60
C ALA A 124 -5.10 -30.10 -14.08
N GLU A 125 -4.10 -30.98 -13.93
CA GLU A 125 -2.76 -30.59 -13.50
C GLU A 125 -2.08 -29.66 -14.52
N GLU A 126 -2.16 -29.96 -15.81
CA GLU A 126 -1.60 -29.10 -16.88
C GLU A 126 -2.21 -27.68 -16.82
N TYR A 127 -3.53 -27.56 -16.65
CA TYR A 127 -4.19 -26.26 -16.60
C TYR A 127 -3.80 -25.49 -15.33
N LEU A 128 -3.80 -26.13 -14.17
CA LEU A 128 -3.44 -25.48 -12.90
C LEU A 128 -1.96 -25.05 -12.87
N ILE A 129 -1.06 -25.83 -13.48
CA ILE A 129 0.37 -25.49 -13.57
C ILE A 129 0.57 -24.31 -14.52
N ASN A 130 -0.02 -24.36 -15.73
CA ASN A 130 0.10 -23.29 -16.73
C ASN A 130 -0.55 -21.98 -16.26
N ALA A 131 -1.61 -22.07 -15.44
CA ALA A 131 -2.22 -20.91 -14.78
C ALA A 131 -1.46 -20.43 -13.53
N ASN A 132 -0.38 -21.11 -13.11
CA ASN A 132 0.41 -20.82 -11.90
C ASN A 132 -0.44 -20.81 -10.60
N VAL A 133 -1.48 -21.64 -10.55
CA VAL A 133 -2.38 -21.77 -9.38
C VAL A 133 -2.28 -23.13 -8.69
N TYR A 134 -1.60 -24.11 -9.29
CA TYR A 134 -1.44 -25.44 -8.69
C TYR A 134 -0.91 -25.40 -7.24
N LYS A 135 0.02 -24.48 -6.95
CA LYS A 135 0.61 -24.22 -5.62
C LYS A 135 -0.42 -23.88 -4.52
N PHE A 136 -1.63 -23.48 -4.90
CA PHE A 136 -2.68 -23.15 -3.95
C PHE A 136 -3.51 -24.36 -3.52
N PHE A 137 -3.38 -25.54 -4.12
CA PHE A 137 -4.23 -26.70 -3.80
C PHE A 137 -3.45 -27.79 -3.08
N ASP A 138 -4.02 -28.32 -2.00
CA ASP A 138 -3.42 -29.40 -1.22
C ASP A 138 -3.63 -30.76 -1.90
N LEU A 139 -4.69 -30.90 -2.69
CA LEU A 139 -4.98 -32.07 -3.51
C LEU A 139 -5.97 -31.78 -4.64
N LEU A 140 -6.06 -32.71 -5.57
CA LEU A 140 -7.05 -32.75 -6.63
C LEU A 140 -7.88 -34.04 -6.50
N VAL A 141 -9.17 -33.96 -6.78
CA VAL A 141 -10.05 -35.10 -7.05
C VAL A 141 -10.63 -34.91 -8.44
N CYS A 142 -10.32 -35.86 -9.31
CA CYS A 142 -10.60 -35.77 -10.75
C CYS A 142 -11.66 -36.80 -11.17
N GLY A 143 -12.26 -36.60 -12.34
CA GLY A 143 -13.37 -37.43 -12.82
C GLY A 143 -12.98 -38.90 -13.06
N ASP A 144 -11.70 -39.16 -13.30
CA ASP A 144 -11.12 -40.50 -13.45
C ASP A 144 -10.83 -41.20 -12.11
N GLU A 145 -11.10 -40.55 -10.97
CA GLU A 145 -10.88 -41.09 -9.62
C GLU A 145 -12.17 -41.40 -8.85
N VAL A 146 -13.34 -41.15 -9.45
CA VAL A 146 -14.66 -41.34 -8.83
C VAL A 146 -15.49 -42.34 -9.63
N GLU A 147 -16.28 -43.17 -8.93
CA GLU A 147 -17.19 -44.12 -9.56
C GLU A 147 -18.41 -43.41 -10.16
N LYS A 148 -18.91 -42.36 -9.49
CA LYS A 148 -20.06 -41.57 -9.94
C LYS A 148 -19.69 -40.09 -10.05
N GLY A 149 -19.65 -39.61 -11.30
CA GLY A 149 -19.47 -38.18 -11.58
C GLY A 149 -20.68 -37.32 -11.17
N LYS A 150 -20.50 -36.00 -11.27
CA LYS A 150 -21.56 -34.98 -11.04
C LYS A 150 -22.80 -35.33 -11.89
N PRO A 151 -24.03 -35.30 -11.36
CA PRO A 151 -24.46 -34.64 -10.12
C PRO A 151 -24.34 -35.45 -8.82
N HIS A 152 -23.75 -36.66 -8.84
CA HIS A 152 -23.58 -37.43 -7.61
C HIS A 152 -22.53 -36.78 -6.69
N PRO A 153 -22.76 -36.68 -5.36
CA PRO A 153 -21.90 -35.89 -4.44
C PRO A 153 -20.52 -36.49 -4.15
N GLU A 154 -20.21 -37.66 -4.71
CA GLU A 154 -19.00 -38.45 -4.40
C GLU A 154 -17.72 -37.62 -4.56
N ILE A 155 -17.62 -36.79 -5.59
CA ILE A 155 -16.41 -36.01 -5.86
C ILE A 155 -16.11 -35.00 -4.74
N PHE A 156 -17.13 -34.28 -4.27
CA PHE A 156 -16.99 -33.29 -3.19
C PHE A 156 -16.84 -33.94 -1.83
N ILE A 157 -17.55 -35.05 -1.57
CA ILE A 157 -17.38 -35.85 -0.35
C ILE A 157 -15.94 -36.38 -0.26
N THR A 158 -15.43 -36.94 -1.37
CA THR A 158 -14.07 -37.49 -1.45
C THR A 158 -13.03 -36.39 -1.23
N ALA A 159 -13.21 -35.22 -1.86
CA ALA A 159 -12.31 -34.09 -1.68
C ALA A 159 -12.27 -33.60 -0.22
N ALA A 160 -13.44 -33.42 0.42
CA ALA A 160 -13.52 -33.03 1.83
C ALA A 160 -12.86 -34.07 2.75
N GLN A 161 -13.14 -35.37 2.53
CA GLN A 161 -12.56 -36.46 3.30
C GLN A 161 -11.04 -36.53 3.17
N LYS A 162 -10.50 -36.42 1.94
CA LYS A 162 -9.05 -36.41 1.72
C LYS A 162 -8.36 -35.20 2.37
N LEU A 163 -9.07 -34.06 2.50
CA LEU A 163 -8.60 -32.90 3.28
C LEU A 163 -8.75 -33.09 4.81
N ASN A 164 -9.30 -34.21 5.27
CA ASN A 164 -9.67 -34.48 6.67
C ASN A 164 -10.68 -33.46 7.21
N LEU A 165 -11.67 -33.09 6.40
CA LEU A 165 -12.73 -32.14 6.74
C LEU A 165 -14.10 -32.78 6.53
N GLN A 166 -15.11 -32.26 7.22
CA GLN A 166 -16.51 -32.55 6.90
C GLN A 166 -16.97 -31.67 5.74
N PRO A 167 -17.86 -32.15 4.84
CA PRO A 167 -18.41 -31.33 3.77
C PRO A 167 -18.98 -29.99 4.27
N SER A 168 -19.67 -29.99 5.41
CA SER A 168 -20.26 -28.80 6.03
C SER A 168 -19.26 -27.74 6.51
N GLN A 169 -17.96 -28.05 6.48
CA GLN A 169 -16.87 -27.12 6.81
C GLN A 169 -16.19 -26.56 5.56
N CYS A 170 -16.68 -26.92 4.37
CA CYS A 170 -16.09 -26.57 3.10
C CYS A 170 -17.01 -25.65 2.29
N LEU A 171 -16.43 -24.56 1.79
CA LEU A 171 -17.01 -23.82 0.68
C LEU A 171 -16.85 -24.65 -0.59
N MET A 172 -17.88 -24.73 -1.43
CA MET A 172 -17.86 -25.47 -2.69
C MET A 172 -18.27 -24.54 -3.82
N PHE A 173 -17.31 -24.23 -4.68
CA PHE A 173 -17.43 -23.26 -5.76
C PHE A 173 -17.78 -23.96 -7.07
N GLU A 174 -18.88 -23.54 -7.69
CA GLU A 174 -19.47 -24.15 -8.87
C GLU A 174 -20.18 -23.12 -9.76
N ASP A 175 -20.36 -23.47 -11.03
CA ASP A 175 -21.12 -22.68 -12.01
C ASP A 175 -22.21 -23.51 -12.72
N SER A 176 -22.16 -24.84 -12.64
CA SER A 176 -23.02 -25.74 -13.41
C SER A 176 -24.18 -26.34 -12.61
N GLU A 177 -25.29 -26.71 -13.26
CA GLU A 177 -26.42 -27.36 -12.57
C GLU A 177 -26.03 -28.72 -11.96
N ASN A 178 -25.30 -29.55 -12.71
CA ASN A 178 -24.85 -30.85 -12.18
C ASN A 178 -23.90 -30.66 -11.01
N GLY A 179 -23.00 -29.68 -11.11
CA GLY A 179 -22.01 -29.41 -10.09
C GLY A 179 -22.59 -28.83 -8.81
N ILE A 180 -23.45 -27.81 -8.89
CA ILE A 180 -24.11 -27.25 -7.71
C ILE A 180 -25.02 -28.28 -7.02
N CYS A 181 -25.66 -29.17 -7.79
CA CYS A 181 -26.38 -30.31 -7.22
C CYS A 181 -25.44 -31.23 -6.44
N SER A 182 -24.32 -31.62 -7.05
CA SER A 182 -23.31 -32.46 -6.40
C SER A 182 -22.75 -31.84 -5.12
N ALA A 183 -22.49 -30.54 -5.13
CA ALA A 183 -21.98 -29.80 -3.98
C ALA A 183 -23.03 -29.73 -2.86
N HIS A 184 -24.28 -29.41 -3.19
CA HIS A 184 -25.39 -29.34 -2.24
C HIS A 184 -25.67 -30.68 -1.56
N GLU A 185 -25.81 -31.77 -2.35
CA GLU A 185 -26.10 -33.10 -1.81
C GLU A 185 -24.94 -33.67 -0.97
N SER A 186 -23.74 -33.12 -1.10
CA SER A 186 -22.61 -33.49 -0.21
C SER A 186 -22.75 -32.91 1.20
N GLY A 187 -23.62 -31.91 1.39
CA GLY A 187 -23.79 -31.16 2.64
C GLY A 187 -22.79 -30.01 2.81
N GLY A 188 -22.16 -29.54 1.72
CA GLY A 188 -21.25 -28.40 1.73
C GLY A 188 -21.93 -27.04 1.67
N ILE A 189 -21.14 -25.98 1.92
CA ILE A 189 -21.58 -24.59 1.79
C ILE A 189 -21.37 -24.18 0.34
N THR A 190 -22.46 -24.07 -0.41
CA THR A 190 -22.41 -23.94 -1.87
C THR A 190 -22.34 -22.48 -2.32
N ILE A 191 -21.36 -22.19 -3.17
CA ILE A 191 -21.14 -20.90 -3.83
C ILE A 191 -21.35 -21.10 -5.32
N LEU A 192 -22.40 -20.48 -5.85
CA LEU A 192 -22.72 -20.53 -7.28
C LEU A 192 -22.23 -19.27 -7.99
N PHE A 193 -21.56 -19.45 -9.12
CA PHE A 193 -21.18 -18.38 -10.03
C PHE A 193 -22.03 -18.40 -11.30
N LYS A 194 -22.19 -17.22 -11.90
CA LYS A 194 -22.68 -17.12 -13.27
C LYS A 194 -21.56 -17.47 -14.26
N ASP A 195 -21.91 -18.22 -15.29
CA ASP A 195 -21.04 -18.46 -16.45
C ASP A 195 -21.73 -18.05 -17.76
N ILE A 196 -21.82 -18.92 -18.76
CA ILE A 196 -22.44 -18.62 -20.05
C ILE A 196 -23.97 -18.47 -19.93
N LYS A 197 -24.61 -19.27 -19.08
CA LYS A 197 -26.07 -19.23 -18.85
C LYS A 197 -26.40 -18.57 -17.51
N GLU A 198 -27.54 -17.89 -17.48
CA GLU A 198 -28.15 -17.47 -16.22
C GLU A 198 -28.53 -18.72 -15.39
N PRO A 199 -28.25 -18.72 -14.08
CA PRO A 199 -28.71 -19.78 -13.19
C PRO A 199 -30.22 -19.96 -13.25
N ASN A 200 -30.67 -21.20 -13.35
CA ASN A 200 -32.09 -21.53 -13.26
C ASN A 200 -32.54 -21.69 -11.79
N ASP A 201 -33.86 -21.76 -11.57
CA ASP A 201 -34.45 -21.88 -10.23
C ASP A 201 -33.91 -23.09 -9.43
N ARG A 202 -33.54 -24.18 -10.10
CA ARG A 202 -33.00 -25.38 -9.44
C ARG A 202 -31.60 -25.14 -8.89
N MET A 203 -30.77 -24.43 -9.66
CA MET A 203 -29.42 -24.04 -9.24
C MET A 203 -29.50 -23.10 -8.04
N LEU A 204 -30.34 -22.06 -8.13
CA LEU A 204 -30.53 -21.08 -7.05
C LEU A 204 -31.09 -21.72 -5.77
N ALA A 205 -32.03 -22.67 -5.89
CA ALA A 205 -32.58 -23.40 -4.74
C ALA A 205 -31.55 -24.29 -4.02
N LYS A 206 -30.44 -24.64 -4.68
CA LYS A 206 -29.36 -25.47 -4.13
C LYS A 206 -28.12 -24.68 -3.72
N ALA A 207 -28.00 -23.44 -4.16
CA ALA A 207 -26.93 -22.53 -3.77
C ALA A 207 -27.24 -21.88 -2.41
N ASN A 208 -26.24 -21.84 -1.52
CA ASN A 208 -26.31 -21.02 -0.30
C ASN A 208 -26.07 -19.55 -0.65
N PHE A 209 -25.13 -19.30 -1.56
CA PHE A 209 -24.80 -17.97 -2.03
C PHE A 209 -24.62 -17.97 -3.56
N TYR A 210 -25.02 -16.87 -4.19
CA TYR A 210 -24.87 -16.64 -5.62
C TYR A 210 -24.14 -15.33 -5.86
N TYR A 211 -23.16 -15.37 -6.76
CA TYR A 211 -22.38 -14.20 -7.19
C TYR A 211 -22.25 -14.21 -8.71
N GLN A 212 -22.18 -13.03 -9.32
CA GLN A 212 -21.98 -12.88 -10.77
C GLN A 212 -20.60 -13.38 -11.20
N ASP A 213 -19.57 -13.15 -10.39
CA ASP A 213 -18.22 -13.59 -10.64
C ASP A 213 -17.40 -13.76 -9.34
N LEU A 214 -16.16 -14.25 -9.49
CA LEU A 214 -15.21 -14.41 -8.39
C LEU A 214 -14.82 -13.08 -7.73
N TYR A 215 -14.96 -11.95 -8.43
CA TYR A 215 -14.61 -10.63 -7.90
C TYR A 215 -15.69 -10.11 -6.96
N GLU A 216 -16.96 -10.33 -7.29
CA GLU A 216 -18.08 -10.06 -6.38
C GLU A 216 -17.97 -10.92 -5.13
N TYR A 217 -17.62 -12.21 -5.27
CA TYR A 217 -17.35 -13.07 -4.13
C TYR A 217 -16.15 -12.58 -3.31
N LEU A 218 -15.05 -12.13 -3.93
CA LEU A 218 -13.91 -11.56 -3.23
C LEU A 218 -14.33 -10.37 -2.35
N ASN A 219 -15.16 -9.47 -2.86
CA ASN A 219 -15.66 -8.33 -2.10
C ASN A 219 -16.52 -8.75 -0.90
N ALA A 220 -17.31 -9.81 -1.04
CA ALA A 220 -18.06 -10.38 0.07
C ALA A 220 -17.13 -11.07 1.09
N LEU A 221 -16.15 -11.84 0.62
CA LEU A 221 -15.17 -12.56 1.44
C LEU A 221 -14.32 -11.62 2.30
N ASP A 222 -13.89 -10.48 1.73
CA ASP A 222 -13.07 -9.47 2.43
C ASP A 222 -13.71 -8.97 3.73
N GLN A 223 -15.04 -9.01 3.86
CA GLN A 223 -15.75 -8.59 5.08
C GLN A 223 -15.56 -9.55 6.26
N TYR A 224 -15.14 -10.79 5.98
CA TYR A 224 -15.03 -11.87 6.96
C TYR A 224 -13.57 -12.26 7.24
N ILE A 225 -12.62 -11.66 6.54
CA ILE A 225 -11.20 -11.90 6.72
C ILE A 225 -10.62 -10.80 7.61
N PRO A 226 -9.83 -11.15 8.65
CA PRO A 226 -9.22 -10.14 9.50
C PRO A 226 -8.23 -9.28 8.71
N GLU A 227 -8.23 -7.99 9.03
CA GLU A 227 -7.18 -7.06 8.61
C GLU A 227 -5.82 -7.57 9.11
N MET A 228 -4.80 -7.49 8.26
CA MET A 228 -3.44 -7.88 8.65
C MET A 228 -2.80 -6.75 9.46
N ASP A 229 -2.04 -7.12 10.49
CA ASP A 229 -1.21 -6.18 11.25
C ASP A 229 -0.24 -5.41 10.33
N MET A 230 0.31 -4.31 10.83
CA MET A 230 1.34 -3.54 10.15
C MET A 230 2.49 -4.45 9.67
N PRO A 231 2.95 -4.33 8.41
CA PRO A 231 4.01 -5.17 7.88
C PRO A 231 5.31 -4.98 8.64
N GLN A 232 6.05 -6.07 8.81
CA GLN A 232 7.44 -5.98 9.25
C GLN A 232 8.29 -5.47 8.09
N LEU A 233 9.39 -4.76 8.39
CA LEU A 233 10.25 -4.19 7.36
C LEU A 233 10.80 -5.22 6.35
N GLN A 234 11.05 -6.45 6.81
CA GLN A 234 11.57 -7.53 5.95
C GLN A 234 10.46 -8.41 5.38
N GLU A 235 9.20 -8.06 5.62
CA GLU A 235 8.08 -8.80 5.06
C GLU A 235 8.07 -8.62 3.54
N PRO A 236 8.07 -9.71 2.76
CA PRO A 236 8.03 -9.58 1.31
C PRO A 236 6.70 -8.96 0.90
N PHE A 237 6.75 -8.18 -0.16
CA PHE A 237 5.53 -7.64 -0.71
C PHE A 237 4.61 -8.73 -1.29
N PRO A 238 3.29 -8.50 -1.30
CA PRO A 238 2.35 -9.43 -1.89
C PRO A 238 2.65 -9.65 -3.38
N GLN A 239 2.50 -10.87 -3.88
CA GLN A 239 2.78 -11.18 -5.29
C GLN A 239 1.57 -10.90 -6.19
N SER A 240 0.36 -10.96 -5.64
CA SER A 240 -0.84 -10.70 -6.41
C SER A 240 -1.15 -9.23 -6.57
N LEU A 241 -1.75 -8.92 -7.72
CA LEU A 241 -2.20 -7.59 -8.08
C LEU A 241 -3.73 -7.54 -7.98
N ASN A 242 -4.27 -6.46 -7.43
CA ASN A 242 -5.68 -6.11 -7.57
C ASN A 242 -5.91 -5.37 -8.89
N GLN A 243 -7.11 -4.81 -9.12
CA GLN A 243 -7.43 -4.08 -10.36
C GLN A 243 -7.20 -2.56 -10.26
N LEU A 244 -6.77 -2.07 -9.10
CA LEU A 244 -6.66 -0.65 -8.83
C LEU A 244 -5.40 -0.09 -9.46
N THR A 245 -5.56 1.05 -10.14
CA THR A 245 -4.45 1.98 -10.38
C THR A 245 -4.46 3.00 -9.26
N VAL A 246 -3.27 3.41 -8.80
CA VAL A 246 -3.09 4.44 -7.77
C VAL A 246 -2.01 5.44 -8.18
N GLY A 247 -2.11 6.66 -7.69
CA GLY A 247 -1.26 7.78 -8.04
C GLY A 247 -0.42 8.29 -6.87
N ILE A 248 0.77 8.79 -7.17
CA ILE A 248 1.62 9.60 -6.29
C ILE A 248 1.93 10.91 -7.04
N HIS A 249 1.21 11.98 -6.72
CA HIS A 249 1.55 13.29 -7.25
C HIS A 249 2.72 13.87 -6.44
N GLY A 250 3.92 13.77 -6.98
CA GLY A 250 5.16 14.22 -6.33
C GLY A 250 6.05 13.07 -5.87
N PHE A 251 6.83 12.50 -6.79
CA PHE A 251 7.85 11.47 -6.55
C PHE A 251 9.13 12.08 -5.96
N GLY A 252 8.98 12.72 -4.80
CA GLY A 252 10.07 13.22 -3.97
C GLY A 252 10.45 12.25 -2.86
N ALA A 253 11.08 12.76 -1.80
CA ALA A 253 11.50 11.94 -0.66
C ALA A 253 10.32 11.18 -0.02
N ILE A 254 9.20 11.86 0.25
CA ILE A 254 8.02 11.21 0.84
C ILE A 254 7.30 10.33 -0.19
N GLY A 255 7.11 10.82 -1.41
CA GLY A 255 6.40 10.05 -2.46
C GLY A 255 7.09 8.74 -2.80
N GLY A 256 8.37 8.79 -3.21
CA GLY A 256 9.13 7.60 -3.58
C GLY A 256 9.73 6.86 -2.38
N GLY A 257 10.22 7.56 -1.36
CA GLY A 257 10.90 6.92 -0.24
C GLY A 257 9.99 6.49 0.93
N TYR A 258 8.67 6.70 0.82
CA TYR A 258 7.71 6.23 1.83
C TYR A 258 6.36 5.79 1.24
N ILE A 259 5.68 6.63 0.46
CA ILE A 259 4.33 6.30 -0.01
C ILE A 259 4.33 5.15 -1.00
N ALA A 260 5.32 5.09 -1.90
CA ALA A 260 5.46 3.94 -2.79
C ALA A 260 5.53 2.62 -2.02
N GLN A 261 6.25 2.59 -0.89
CA GLN A 261 6.34 1.43 0.00
C GLN A 261 4.99 1.08 0.65
N ILE A 262 4.25 2.09 1.15
CA ILE A 262 2.90 1.88 1.70
C ILE A 262 1.95 1.29 0.65
N LEU A 263 1.92 1.87 -0.55
CA LEU A 263 1.07 1.39 -1.64
C LEU A 263 1.49 -0.01 -2.11
N SER A 264 2.78 -0.33 -2.00
CA SER A 264 3.31 -1.66 -2.31
C SER A 264 2.96 -2.74 -1.28
N HIS A 265 2.67 -2.41 -0.02
CA HIS A 265 2.09 -3.39 0.93
C HIS A 265 0.57 -3.41 0.93
N TRP A 266 -0.09 -2.34 0.46
CA TRP A 266 -1.55 -2.17 0.34
C TRP A 266 -2.32 -2.83 1.49
N ASP A 267 -2.93 -4.00 1.24
CA ASP A 267 -3.71 -4.76 2.22
C ASP A 267 -3.02 -6.04 2.73
N GLY A 268 -1.79 -6.30 2.28
CA GLY A 268 -0.97 -7.47 2.64
C GLY A 268 -1.26 -8.72 1.84
N TYR A 269 -2.32 -8.75 1.04
CA TYR A 269 -2.63 -9.87 0.16
C TYR A 269 -2.45 -9.48 -1.30
N THR A 270 -2.79 -8.24 -1.66
CA THR A 270 -2.64 -7.71 -3.02
C THR A 270 -1.81 -6.44 -3.00
N ARG A 271 -1.29 -6.07 -4.17
CA ARG A 271 -0.76 -4.73 -4.49
C ARG A 271 -1.62 -4.09 -5.56
N PRO A 272 -1.59 -2.76 -5.73
CA PRO A 272 -2.16 -2.11 -6.90
C PRO A 272 -1.62 -2.72 -8.18
N LYS A 273 -2.48 -2.89 -9.19
CA LYS A 273 -2.07 -3.30 -10.53
C LYS A 273 -0.95 -2.43 -11.06
N ARG A 274 -1.05 -1.12 -10.79
CA ARG A 274 -0.13 -0.11 -11.28
C ARG A 274 -0.07 1.05 -10.31
N ILE A 275 1.15 1.50 -10.03
CA ILE A 275 1.42 2.75 -9.29
C ILE A 275 1.98 3.77 -10.30
N LEU A 276 1.31 4.89 -10.46
CA LEU A 276 1.77 6.02 -11.27
C LEU A 276 2.34 7.09 -10.35
N ALA A 277 3.57 7.56 -10.59
CA ALA A 277 4.18 8.60 -9.76
C ALA A 277 4.72 9.75 -10.62
N SER A 278 4.37 11.00 -10.31
CA SER A 278 4.78 12.14 -11.13
C SER A 278 6.05 12.83 -10.62
N THR A 279 6.95 13.21 -11.53
CA THR A 279 8.15 14.00 -11.20
C THR A 279 8.51 14.98 -12.30
N ARG A 280 9.15 16.09 -11.94
CA ARG A 280 9.87 16.97 -12.88
C ARG A 280 11.36 16.66 -12.98
N ASN A 281 11.87 15.78 -12.11
CA ASN A 281 13.27 15.36 -12.15
C ASN A 281 13.46 14.29 -13.22
N LYS A 282 13.94 14.71 -14.39
CA LYS A 282 14.22 13.82 -15.52
C LYS A 282 15.16 12.66 -15.17
N LEU A 283 16.14 12.87 -14.29
CA LEU A 283 17.06 11.81 -13.90
C LEU A 283 16.33 10.69 -13.16
N TYR A 284 15.41 11.04 -12.26
CA TYR A 284 14.59 10.06 -11.54
C TYR A 284 13.61 9.36 -12.46
N LEU A 285 12.95 10.11 -13.35
CA LEU A 285 12.02 9.58 -14.36
C LEU A 285 12.70 8.51 -15.22
N GLU A 286 13.83 8.85 -15.85
CA GLU A 286 14.55 7.93 -16.74
C GLU A 286 15.14 6.75 -15.97
N SER A 287 15.69 6.99 -14.77
CA SER A 287 16.32 5.93 -13.97
C SER A 287 15.32 4.87 -13.53
N VAL A 288 14.18 5.27 -12.95
CA VAL A 288 13.18 4.31 -12.45
C VAL A 288 12.54 3.55 -13.60
N ASN A 289 12.15 4.25 -14.68
CA ASN A 289 11.51 3.59 -15.82
C ASN A 289 12.47 2.65 -16.57
N SER A 290 13.77 2.98 -16.66
CA SER A 290 14.75 2.13 -17.34
C SER A 290 15.13 0.88 -16.53
N PHE A 291 15.23 1.01 -15.20
CA PHE A 291 15.59 -0.12 -14.32
C PHE A 291 14.36 -0.93 -13.87
N GLY A 292 13.15 -0.41 -14.09
CA GLY A 292 11.88 -1.01 -13.66
C GLY A 292 11.67 -1.09 -12.14
N SER A 293 12.67 -0.69 -11.36
CA SER A 293 12.69 -0.77 -9.90
C SER A 293 13.78 0.12 -9.30
N TYR A 294 13.66 0.42 -8.01
CA TYR A 294 14.66 1.13 -7.21
C TYR A 294 14.59 0.66 -5.76
N SER A 295 15.56 1.05 -4.95
CA SER A 295 15.65 0.64 -3.55
C SER A 295 15.55 1.83 -2.59
N ILE A 296 14.90 1.57 -1.45
CA ILE A 296 14.85 2.44 -0.27
C ILE A 296 15.79 1.84 0.78
N ARG A 297 16.75 2.63 1.25
CA ARG A 297 17.72 2.21 2.25
C ARG A 297 17.27 2.56 3.66
N TYR A 298 17.19 1.54 4.50
CA TYR A 298 16.92 1.62 5.93
C TYR A 298 18.23 1.47 6.71
N GLY A 299 18.90 2.62 6.92
CA GLY A 299 20.24 2.62 7.50
C GLY A 299 20.35 2.08 8.92
N GLN A 300 19.25 2.08 9.69
CA GLN A 300 19.20 1.57 11.06
C GLN A 300 19.20 0.04 11.11
N SER A 301 18.61 -0.62 10.11
CA SER A 301 18.50 -2.08 10.00
C SER A 301 19.46 -2.68 8.98
N SER A 302 20.26 -1.86 8.30
CA SER A 302 21.14 -2.27 7.19
C SER A 302 20.38 -3.07 6.12
N PHE A 303 19.16 -2.62 5.82
CA PHE A 303 18.27 -3.28 4.88
C PHE A 303 17.95 -2.34 3.71
N ASP A 304 18.03 -2.86 2.49
CA ASP A 304 17.62 -2.15 1.28
C ASP A 304 16.35 -2.85 0.75
N GLU A 305 15.24 -2.13 0.71
CA GLU A 305 13.95 -2.63 0.25
C GLU A 305 13.75 -2.24 -1.21
N ARG A 306 13.50 -3.23 -2.09
CA ARG A 306 13.33 -3.00 -3.51
C ARG A 306 11.87 -2.71 -3.85
N ILE A 307 11.60 -1.52 -4.37
CA ILE A 307 10.30 -1.10 -4.91
C ILE A 307 10.28 -1.37 -6.42
N ASP A 308 9.24 -2.06 -6.86
CA ASP A 308 8.94 -2.40 -8.24
C ASP A 308 7.46 -2.12 -8.56
N ASN A 309 7.04 -2.45 -9.79
CA ASN A 309 5.67 -2.26 -10.27
C ASN A 309 5.16 -0.81 -10.17
N LEU A 310 6.06 0.15 -10.40
CA LEU A 310 5.81 1.58 -10.38
C LEU A 310 6.30 2.22 -11.68
N THR A 311 5.49 3.10 -12.25
CA THR A 311 5.84 3.88 -13.44
C THR A 311 5.94 5.36 -13.07
N VAL A 312 7.06 5.99 -13.41
CA VAL A 312 7.25 7.42 -13.18
C VAL A 312 6.82 8.19 -14.44
N ILE A 313 5.96 9.18 -14.27
CA ILE A 313 5.45 10.04 -15.35
C ILE A 313 6.02 11.45 -15.23
N ASP A 314 6.08 12.16 -16.36
CA ASP A 314 6.52 13.55 -16.40
C ASP A 314 5.39 14.45 -15.89
N ALA A 315 5.66 15.18 -14.80
CA ALA A 315 4.69 16.10 -14.21
C ALA A 315 4.40 17.33 -15.10
N ASP A 316 5.24 17.62 -16.09
CA ASP A 316 5.00 18.67 -17.09
C ASP A 316 4.24 18.14 -18.33
N ASN A 317 3.93 16.84 -18.38
CA ASN A 317 3.12 16.24 -19.43
C ASN A 317 1.65 16.12 -19.00
N ASP A 318 0.84 17.12 -19.40
CA ASP A 318 -0.59 17.17 -19.08
C ASP A 318 -1.33 15.87 -19.41
N LYS A 319 -1.01 15.20 -20.53
CA LYS A 319 -1.70 13.97 -20.94
C LYS A 319 -1.47 12.84 -19.93
N GLN A 320 -0.22 12.64 -19.51
CA GLN A 320 0.13 11.62 -18.53
C GLN A 320 -0.47 11.94 -17.15
N MET A 321 -0.46 13.21 -16.76
CA MET A 321 -1.08 13.65 -15.52
C MET A 321 -2.60 13.42 -15.54
N LEU A 322 -3.30 13.80 -16.60
CA LEU A 322 -4.74 13.55 -16.77
C LEU A 322 -5.05 12.05 -16.68
N GLU A 323 -4.27 11.19 -17.34
CA GLU A 323 -4.43 9.74 -17.25
C GLU A 323 -4.33 9.23 -15.80
N MET A 324 -3.37 9.75 -15.02
CA MET A 324 -3.27 9.41 -13.59
C MET A 324 -4.54 9.79 -12.83
N TYR A 325 -5.11 10.97 -13.05
CA TYR A 325 -6.34 11.42 -12.37
C TYR A 325 -7.59 10.66 -12.83
N THR A 326 -7.69 10.28 -14.09
CA THR A 326 -8.86 9.56 -14.60
C THR A 326 -8.86 8.08 -14.27
N GLN A 327 -7.69 7.47 -14.03
CA GLN A 327 -7.61 6.02 -13.80
C GLN A 327 -7.36 5.63 -12.33
N SER A 328 -6.89 6.55 -11.49
CA SER A 328 -6.53 6.22 -10.11
C SER A 328 -7.76 6.18 -9.19
N SER A 329 -7.81 5.15 -8.34
CA SER A 329 -8.75 5.04 -7.21
C SER A 329 -8.28 5.79 -5.96
N LEU A 330 -6.97 5.99 -5.85
CA LEU A 330 -6.33 6.73 -4.76
C LEU A 330 -5.15 7.53 -5.29
N ILE A 331 -4.99 8.76 -4.82
CA ILE A 331 -3.87 9.63 -5.17
C ILE A 331 -3.27 10.24 -3.91
N ALA A 332 -1.98 10.01 -3.70
CA ALA A 332 -1.20 10.65 -2.67
C ALA A 332 -0.59 11.97 -3.17
N LEU A 333 -1.00 13.10 -2.58
CA LEU A 333 -0.44 14.42 -2.87
C LEU A 333 0.79 14.66 -1.98
N CYS A 334 1.97 14.41 -2.55
CA CYS A 334 3.27 14.54 -1.90
C CYS A 334 3.99 15.82 -2.36
N LEU A 335 3.31 16.94 -2.24
CA LEU A 335 3.74 18.22 -2.80
C LEU A 335 4.23 19.17 -1.69
N PRO A 336 5.27 19.98 -1.95
CA PRO A 336 5.64 21.04 -1.01
C PRO A 336 4.58 22.16 -1.01
N GLU A 337 4.46 22.87 0.11
CA GLU A 337 3.41 23.89 0.30
C GLU A 337 3.37 24.93 -0.83
N HIS A 338 4.53 25.43 -1.26
CA HIS A 338 4.64 26.47 -2.29
C HIS A 338 4.19 25.99 -3.68
N ALA A 339 4.14 24.68 -3.93
CA ALA A 339 3.72 24.12 -5.22
C ALA A 339 2.21 23.85 -5.27
N ILE A 340 1.50 23.85 -4.14
CA ILE A 340 0.07 23.49 -4.09
C ILE A 340 -0.76 24.34 -5.06
N ALA A 341 -0.58 25.67 -5.02
CA ALA A 341 -1.35 26.58 -5.89
C ALA A 341 -1.10 26.32 -7.39
N SER A 342 0.13 26.05 -7.80
CA SER A 342 0.44 25.77 -9.21
C SER A 342 -0.05 24.38 -9.64
N GLU A 343 0.12 23.36 -8.80
CA GLU A 343 -0.34 21.99 -9.10
C GLU A 343 -1.86 21.85 -9.09
N SER A 344 -2.58 22.69 -8.33
CA SER A 344 -4.04 22.69 -8.32
C SER A 344 -4.65 22.86 -9.72
N LYS A 345 -3.96 23.52 -10.65
CA LYS A 345 -4.42 23.65 -12.04
C LYS A 345 -4.47 22.31 -12.77
N ILE A 346 -3.44 21.48 -12.67
CA ILE A 346 -3.44 20.17 -13.33
C ILE A 346 -4.36 19.18 -12.59
N ILE A 347 -4.48 19.31 -11.27
CA ILE A 347 -5.46 18.55 -10.46
C ILE A 347 -6.88 18.86 -10.95
N ALA A 348 -7.25 20.14 -11.06
CA ALA A 348 -8.57 20.57 -11.53
C ALA A 348 -8.89 20.05 -12.93
N LYS A 349 -7.94 20.14 -13.89
CA LYS A 349 -8.10 19.57 -15.23
C LYS A 349 -8.31 18.06 -15.19
N GLY A 350 -7.55 17.33 -14.37
CA GLY A 350 -7.67 15.88 -14.23
C GLY A 350 -9.01 15.45 -13.65
N LEU A 351 -9.48 16.15 -12.62
CA LEU A 351 -10.79 15.93 -12.01
C LEU A 351 -11.94 16.24 -12.99
N LEU A 352 -11.84 17.34 -13.74
CA LEU A 352 -12.80 17.67 -14.78
C LEU A 352 -12.82 16.61 -15.89
N ALA A 353 -11.64 16.15 -16.34
CA ALA A 353 -11.55 15.09 -17.35
C ALA A 353 -12.22 13.79 -16.86
N ARG A 354 -12.02 13.43 -15.58
CA ARG A 354 -12.70 12.29 -14.94
C ARG A 354 -14.22 12.51 -14.95
N PHE A 355 -14.67 13.67 -14.49
CA PHE A 355 -16.09 14.04 -14.46
C PHE A 355 -16.74 14.04 -15.84
N MET A 356 -16.02 14.37 -16.91
CA MET A 356 -16.54 14.34 -18.29
C MET A 356 -16.50 12.95 -18.92
N SER A 357 -15.61 12.07 -18.46
CA SER A 357 -15.39 10.72 -19.03
C SER A 357 -16.43 9.67 -18.63
N GLN A 358 -17.64 10.08 -18.24
CA GLN A 358 -18.70 9.21 -17.72
C GLN A 358 -19.17 8.15 -18.73
N ASP A 359 -18.40 7.07 -18.88
CA ASP A 359 -18.91 5.77 -19.28
C ASP A 359 -19.66 5.16 -18.08
N LEU A 360 -20.90 4.75 -18.32
CA LEU A 360 -21.95 4.36 -17.35
C LEU A 360 -21.60 3.28 -16.30
N ASN A 361 -20.37 2.75 -16.25
CA ASN A 361 -20.03 1.54 -15.50
C ASN A 361 -18.86 1.66 -14.49
N ASN A 362 -18.23 2.83 -14.25
CA ASN A 362 -17.11 2.90 -13.29
C ASN A 362 -16.94 4.26 -12.56
N HIS A 363 -18.00 4.73 -11.89
CA HIS A 363 -18.00 5.95 -11.05
C HIS A 363 -17.49 5.70 -9.63
N GLU A 364 -16.22 5.29 -9.49
CA GLU A 364 -15.62 5.23 -8.15
C GLU A 364 -15.00 6.59 -7.76
N PRO A 365 -15.25 7.10 -6.54
CA PRO A 365 -14.65 8.33 -6.05
C PRO A 365 -13.13 8.17 -5.83
N ILE A 366 -12.34 9.21 -6.11
CA ILE A 366 -10.90 9.19 -5.78
C ILE A 366 -10.72 9.42 -4.28
N THR A 367 -9.86 8.62 -3.66
CA THR A 367 -9.33 8.89 -2.32
C THR A 367 -8.02 9.69 -2.41
N PHE A 368 -8.04 10.95 -1.97
CA PHE A 368 -6.86 11.79 -1.86
C PHE A 368 -6.22 11.69 -0.48
N LEU A 369 -4.93 11.37 -0.45
CA LEU A 369 -4.09 11.48 0.74
C LEU A 369 -3.30 12.78 0.67
N ILE A 370 -3.61 13.73 1.56
CA ILE A 370 -2.93 15.02 1.58
C ILE A 370 -1.73 14.92 2.51
N ILE A 371 -0.54 14.79 1.93
CA ILE A 371 0.70 14.55 2.67
C ILE A 371 1.54 15.82 2.64
N LEU A 372 1.22 16.70 3.58
CA LEU A 372 1.86 17.99 3.74
C LEU A 372 2.11 18.24 5.22
N ASN A 373 3.33 18.67 5.58
CA ASN A 373 3.68 18.99 6.95
C ASN A 373 3.15 20.39 7.35
N LYS A 374 1.83 20.57 7.28
CA LYS A 374 1.13 21.82 7.57
C LYS A 374 -0.17 21.52 8.33
N VAL A 375 -0.46 22.31 9.36
CA VAL A 375 -1.77 22.29 10.03
C VAL A 375 -2.83 22.80 9.05
N CYS A 376 -4.00 22.15 9.02
CA CYS A 376 -5.08 22.44 8.07
C CYS A 376 -4.67 22.33 6.58
N ALA A 377 -3.77 21.40 6.25
CA ALA A 377 -3.32 21.18 4.88
C ALA A 377 -4.48 20.95 3.91
N LYS A 378 -5.48 20.15 4.31
CA LYS A 378 -6.69 19.90 3.52
C LYS A 378 -7.42 21.17 3.11
N TYR A 379 -7.60 22.13 4.01
CA TYR A 379 -8.26 23.40 3.69
C TYR A 379 -7.48 24.16 2.61
N LEU A 380 -6.16 24.26 2.75
CA LEU A 380 -5.30 24.93 1.78
C LEU A 380 -5.40 24.27 0.40
N VAL A 381 -5.31 22.94 0.34
CA VAL A 381 -5.37 22.18 -0.92
C VAL A 381 -6.74 22.34 -1.58
N LEU A 382 -7.83 22.13 -0.83
CA LEU A 382 -9.19 22.26 -1.35
C LEU A 382 -9.47 23.68 -1.85
N LYS A 383 -9.02 24.71 -1.13
CA LYS A 383 -9.15 26.10 -1.56
C LYS A 383 -8.54 26.32 -2.95
N HIS A 384 -7.30 25.90 -3.15
CA HIS A 384 -6.63 26.09 -4.43
C HIS A 384 -7.17 25.21 -5.56
N ILE A 385 -7.59 23.98 -5.26
CA ILE A 385 -8.28 23.14 -6.26
C ILE A 385 -9.60 23.78 -6.68
N ARG A 386 -10.39 24.29 -5.72
CA ARG A 386 -11.64 25.00 -5.99
C ARG A 386 -11.41 26.24 -6.86
N GLU A 387 -10.44 27.09 -6.49
CA GLU A 387 -10.05 28.27 -7.27
C GLU A 387 -9.70 27.87 -8.71
N ALA A 388 -8.91 26.81 -8.90
CA ALA A 388 -8.53 26.31 -10.22
C ALA A 388 -9.69 25.67 -11.00
N LEU A 389 -10.65 25.01 -10.34
CA LEU A 389 -11.86 24.49 -10.98
C LEU A 389 -12.75 25.63 -11.47
N LEU A 390 -12.95 26.67 -10.66
CA LEU A 390 -13.73 27.86 -11.04
C LEU A 390 -13.11 28.66 -12.21
N GLU A 391 -11.81 28.49 -12.49
CA GLU A 391 -11.19 29.04 -13.70
C GLU A 391 -11.61 28.30 -14.98
N ILE A 392 -12.06 27.04 -14.88
CA ILE A 392 -12.33 26.14 -16.03
C ILE A 392 -13.76 25.58 -16.06
N THR A 393 -14.55 25.74 -15.00
CA THR A 393 -15.97 25.35 -14.87
C THR A 393 -16.78 26.42 -14.14
N ASP A 394 -18.09 26.24 -14.09
CA ASP A 394 -18.99 26.98 -13.20
C ASP A 394 -18.98 26.41 -11.76
N GLU A 395 -19.62 27.13 -10.84
CA GLU A 395 -19.63 26.83 -9.40
C GLU A 395 -20.35 25.51 -9.09
N ASP A 396 -21.47 25.22 -9.75
CA ASP A 396 -22.23 23.99 -9.50
C ASP A 396 -21.41 22.75 -9.87
N ILE A 397 -20.73 22.77 -11.02
CA ILE A 397 -19.84 21.69 -11.45
C ILE A 397 -18.62 21.57 -10.51
N ALA A 398 -18.01 22.70 -10.12
CA ALA A 398 -16.84 22.69 -9.24
C ALA A 398 -17.15 22.06 -7.87
N GLU A 399 -18.25 22.46 -7.24
CA GLU A 399 -18.68 21.89 -5.95
C GLU A 399 -19.08 20.42 -6.09
N HIS A 400 -19.74 20.05 -7.18
CA HIS A 400 -20.09 18.66 -7.44
C HIS A 400 -18.84 17.77 -7.52
N ILE A 401 -17.85 18.13 -8.35
CA ILE A 401 -16.57 17.42 -8.49
C ILE A 401 -15.86 17.27 -7.13
N LEU A 402 -15.82 18.34 -6.33
CA LEU A 402 -15.19 18.28 -5.01
C LEU A 402 -15.94 17.38 -4.03
N SER A 403 -17.27 17.37 -4.08
CA SER A 403 -18.13 16.55 -3.22
C SER A 403 -18.10 15.06 -3.58
N GLU A 404 -17.77 14.72 -4.83
CA GLU A 404 -17.66 13.34 -5.31
C GLU A 404 -16.41 12.62 -4.82
N HIS A 405 -15.43 13.29 -4.19
CA HIS A 405 -14.14 12.70 -3.86
C HIS A 405 -13.79 12.81 -2.37
N TYR A 406 -13.00 11.85 -1.88
CA TYR A 406 -12.58 11.83 -0.48
C TYR A 406 -11.24 12.54 -0.32
N PHE A 407 -11.20 13.65 0.41
CA PHE A 407 -9.95 14.32 0.76
C PHE A 407 -9.59 14.04 2.22
N CYS A 408 -8.49 13.33 2.44
CA CYS A 408 -8.07 12.88 3.77
C CYS A 408 -6.79 13.60 4.19
N ASP A 409 -6.84 14.32 5.30
CA ASP A 409 -5.63 14.88 5.92
C ASP A 409 -4.78 13.76 6.52
N THR A 410 -3.46 13.96 6.56
CA THR A 410 -2.53 12.96 7.09
C THR A 410 -1.53 13.55 8.08
N VAL A 411 -0.98 12.68 8.95
CA VAL A 411 0.18 12.98 9.77
C VAL A 411 1.25 11.91 9.56
N VAL A 412 2.39 12.34 9.02
CA VAL A 412 3.59 11.53 8.83
C VAL A 412 4.65 11.91 9.86
N ASN A 413 5.27 10.91 10.50
CA ASN A 413 6.36 11.10 11.46
C ASN A 413 7.71 10.51 11.00
N ARG A 414 7.83 10.16 9.72
CA ARG A 414 8.98 9.44 9.18
C ARG A 414 9.95 10.41 8.50
N MET A 415 11.24 10.38 8.87
CA MET A 415 12.24 11.09 8.09
C MET A 415 12.62 10.30 6.85
N VAL A 416 12.59 11.00 5.72
CA VAL A 416 12.98 10.45 4.43
C VAL A 416 13.83 11.47 3.70
N SER A 417 14.92 11.01 3.12
CA SER A 417 15.81 11.84 2.31
C SER A 417 16.01 11.22 0.93
N LYS A 418 16.09 12.08 -0.07
CA LYS A 418 16.42 11.69 -1.44
C LYS A 418 17.93 11.64 -1.62
N LEU A 419 18.40 10.74 -2.46
CA LEU A 419 19.78 10.76 -2.93
C LEU A 419 20.01 12.03 -3.75
N SER A 420 21.17 12.68 -3.58
CA SER A 420 21.52 13.84 -4.39
C SER A 420 21.73 13.44 -5.85
N ASP A 421 21.41 14.34 -6.78
CA ASP A 421 21.58 14.06 -8.22
C ASP A 421 23.03 13.71 -8.57
N GLN A 422 24.01 14.29 -7.87
CA GLN A 422 25.43 13.95 -8.02
C GLN A 422 25.72 12.50 -7.56
N ALA A 423 25.14 12.07 -6.45
CA ALA A 423 25.33 10.70 -5.97
C ALA A 423 24.61 9.69 -6.87
N LEU A 424 23.41 10.03 -7.36
CA LEU A 424 22.69 9.22 -8.35
C LEU A 424 23.47 9.10 -9.66
N TYR A 425 23.98 10.22 -10.19
CA TYR A 425 24.84 10.23 -11.38
C TYR A 425 26.09 9.35 -11.21
N ARG A 426 26.75 9.42 -10.05
CA ARG A 426 27.89 8.54 -9.73
C ARG A 426 27.48 7.08 -9.71
N GLN A 427 26.34 6.75 -9.09
CA GLN A 427 25.83 5.38 -9.04
C GLN A 427 25.53 4.86 -10.45
N LEU A 428 24.81 5.63 -11.28
CA LEU A 428 24.53 5.30 -12.67
C LEU A 428 25.80 5.09 -13.50
N ASN A 429 26.82 5.93 -13.32
CA ASN A 429 28.10 5.75 -14.00
C ASN A 429 28.87 4.48 -13.57
N ILE A 430 28.79 4.10 -12.29
CA ILE A 430 29.36 2.83 -11.81
C ILE A 430 28.59 1.67 -12.44
N LYS A 431 27.26 1.70 -12.38
CA LYS A 431 26.36 0.69 -12.96
C LYS A 431 26.56 0.55 -14.48
N HIS A 432 26.69 1.65 -15.20
CA HIS A 432 26.97 1.64 -16.64
C HIS A 432 28.34 1.02 -16.97
N ARG A 433 29.38 1.30 -16.16
CA ARG A 433 30.69 0.66 -16.33
C ARG A 433 30.64 -0.84 -16.05
N LEU A 434 29.94 -1.26 -14.99
CA LEU A 434 29.71 -2.68 -14.69
C LEU A 434 28.97 -3.38 -15.83
N PHE A 435 27.96 -2.72 -16.41
CA PHE A 435 27.23 -3.24 -17.56
C PHE A 435 28.12 -3.40 -18.79
N LYS A 436 28.96 -2.40 -19.10
CA LYS A 436 29.93 -2.50 -20.19
C LYS A 436 30.97 -3.59 -19.96
N GLN A 437 31.42 -3.79 -18.72
CA GLN A 437 32.34 -4.85 -18.36
C GLN A 437 31.68 -6.23 -18.53
N TYR A 438 30.46 -6.41 -18.02
CA TYR A 438 29.70 -7.64 -18.20
C TYR A 438 29.48 -7.97 -19.69
N GLN A 439 29.15 -6.96 -20.51
CA GLN A 439 29.07 -7.14 -21.97
C GLN A 439 30.40 -7.54 -22.61
N ALA A 440 31.54 -7.15 -22.04
CA ALA A 440 32.85 -7.55 -22.51
C ALA A 440 33.19 -8.98 -22.07
N ASP A 441 32.86 -9.36 -20.82
CA ASP A 441 33.12 -10.67 -20.22
C ASP A 441 32.25 -11.79 -20.84
N LEU A 442 31.05 -11.47 -21.34
CA LEU A 442 30.23 -12.39 -22.14
C LEU A 442 30.91 -12.84 -23.45
N ASN A 443 31.99 -12.19 -23.91
CA ASN A 443 32.71 -12.56 -25.13
C ASN A 443 33.84 -13.59 -24.90
N GLU A 444 34.02 -14.13 -23.69
CA GLU A 444 34.96 -15.22 -23.42
C GLU A 444 34.23 -16.57 -23.31
N GLU A 445 34.13 -17.30 -24.44
CA GLU A 445 33.71 -18.71 -24.47
C GLU A 445 34.75 -19.61 -23.79
N THR A 446 34.34 -20.45 -22.82
CA THR A 446 34.41 -21.94 -22.86
C THR A 446 33.96 -22.58 -21.54
N ILE A 447 33.32 -23.76 -21.61
CA ILE A 447 33.78 -25.05 -21.03
C ILE A 447 32.76 -26.15 -21.39
N GLU A 448 33.23 -27.20 -22.07
CA GLU A 448 32.57 -28.50 -22.26
C GLU A 448 32.52 -29.29 -20.95
N LEU A 449 31.42 -29.99 -20.68
CA LEU A 449 31.40 -31.13 -19.74
C LEU A 449 30.36 -32.18 -20.18
N SER A 450 30.77 -33.44 -20.03
CA SER A 450 30.25 -34.69 -20.60
C SER A 450 29.23 -35.46 -19.74
N ASP A 451 28.35 -36.20 -20.43
CA ASP A 451 27.53 -37.41 -20.14
C ASP A 451 27.17 -37.82 -18.70
N GLU A 452 25.87 -38.13 -18.46
CA GLU A 452 25.31 -39.51 -18.54
C GLU A 452 23.83 -39.55 -18.04
N THR A 453 22.86 -39.70 -18.96
CA THR A 453 21.60 -40.50 -18.95
C THR A 453 20.58 -39.92 -19.96
N ALA A 454 20.34 -40.63 -21.06
CA ALA A 454 20.06 -40.03 -22.38
C ALA A 454 18.60 -39.61 -22.70
N LEU A 455 18.46 -38.40 -23.26
CA LEU A 455 17.40 -37.97 -24.20
C LEU A 455 17.80 -38.38 -25.64
N THR A 456 16.93 -38.27 -26.65
CA THR A 456 17.38 -38.51 -28.05
C THR A 456 18.30 -37.39 -28.54
N GLU A 457 19.32 -37.68 -29.37
CA GLU A 457 20.32 -36.70 -29.88
C GLU A 457 19.70 -35.40 -30.45
N LYS A 458 18.50 -35.49 -31.05
CA LYS A 458 17.78 -34.33 -31.59
C LYS A 458 17.13 -33.47 -30.49
N GLN A 459 16.54 -34.10 -29.48
CA GLN A 459 15.98 -33.43 -28.31
C GLN A 459 17.09 -32.79 -27.47
N GLU A 460 18.21 -33.47 -27.32
CA GLU A 460 19.37 -33.03 -26.55
C GLU A 460 20.04 -31.80 -27.19
N ARG A 461 20.19 -31.78 -28.51
CA ARG A 461 20.66 -30.59 -29.24
C ARG A 461 19.70 -29.41 -29.14
N GLN A 462 18.38 -29.64 -29.25
CA GLN A 462 17.39 -28.56 -29.08
C GLN A 462 17.37 -28.03 -27.65
N LEU A 463 17.39 -28.91 -26.64
CA LEU A 463 17.44 -28.50 -25.23
C LEU A 463 18.74 -27.79 -24.89
N SER A 464 19.88 -28.25 -25.42
CA SER A 464 21.17 -27.58 -25.18
C SER A 464 21.19 -26.18 -25.76
N GLN A 465 20.69 -25.99 -26.99
CA GLN A 465 20.54 -24.65 -27.59
C GLN A 465 19.58 -23.76 -26.78
N SER A 466 18.43 -24.29 -26.37
CA SER A 466 17.49 -23.54 -25.53
C SER A 466 18.05 -23.24 -24.14
N LEU A 467 18.83 -24.15 -23.54
CA LEU A 467 19.48 -23.95 -22.24
C LEU A 467 20.63 -22.96 -22.33
N GLU A 468 21.34 -22.89 -23.45
CA GLU A 468 22.38 -21.90 -23.71
C GLU A 468 21.78 -20.50 -23.87
N GLU A 469 20.71 -20.35 -24.68
CA GLU A 469 19.90 -19.13 -24.77
C GLU A 469 19.33 -18.72 -23.40
N MET A 470 18.84 -19.68 -22.62
CA MET A 470 18.34 -19.43 -21.26
C MET A 470 19.47 -19.07 -20.30
N ARG A 471 20.65 -19.70 -20.38
CA ARG A 471 21.79 -19.42 -19.49
C ARG A 471 22.29 -17.99 -19.66
N ASP A 472 22.38 -17.51 -20.89
CA ASP A 472 22.75 -16.13 -21.19
C ASP A 472 21.69 -15.15 -20.64
N GLN A 473 20.41 -15.51 -20.70
CA GLN A 473 19.32 -14.76 -20.06
C GLN A 473 19.33 -14.85 -18.52
N PHE A 474 19.72 -15.99 -17.94
CA PHE A 474 19.81 -16.19 -16.49
C PHE A 474 21.04 -15.47 -15.89
N GLN A 475 22.19 -15.46 -16.58
CA GLN A 475 23.34 -14.65 -16.20
C GLN A 475 23.01 -13.15 -16.30
N ALA A 476 22.26 -12.73 -17.33
CA ALA A 476 21.73 -11.38 -17.42
C ALA A 476 20.78 -11.07 -16.25
N GLY A 477 19.93 -12.02 -15.86
CA GLY A 477 19.05 -11.92 -14.69
C GLY A 477 19.79 -11.74 -13.36
N GLN A 478 20.84 -12.53 -13.11
CA GLN A 478 21.70 -12.36 -11.91
C GLN A 478 22.49 -11.05 -11.94
N PHE A 479 22.97 -10.62 -13.11
CA PHE A 479 23.61 -9.32 -13.26
C PHE A 479 22.64 -8.17 -12.95
N LEU A 480 21.39 -8.27 -13.44
CA LEU A 480 20.32 -7.30 -13.15
C LEU A 480 19.97 -7.22 -11.67
N GLN A 481 20.06 -8.32 -10.91
CA GLN A 481 19.91 -8.29 -9.45
C GLN A 481 21.00 -7.43 -8.77
N ASN A 482 22.20 -7.39 -9.33
CA ASN A 482 23.29 -6.53 -8.85
C ASN A 482 23.19 -5.08 -9.36
N MET A 483 22.14 -4.72 -10.12
CA MET A 483 21.95 -3.38 -10.69
C MET A 483 21.06 -2.44 -9.87
N ASP A 484 20.56 -2.87 -8.71
CA ASP A 484 19.65 -2.06 -7.87
C ASP A 484 20.17 -0.63 -7.64
N LEU A 485 19.27 0.34 -7.85
CA LEU A 485 19.50 1.78 -7.69
C LEU A 485 18.90 2.27 -6.40
N ILE A 486 19.71 2.84 -5.53
CA ILE A 486 19.25 3.37 -4.25
C ILE A 486 18.89 4.83 -4.45
N LEU A 487 17.62 5.17 -4.29
CA LEU A 487 17.14 6.54 -4.50
C LEU A 487 16.80 7.27 -3.21
N PHE A 488 16.47 6.54 -2.15
CA PHE A 488 15.99 7.12 -0.90
C PHE A 488 16.65 6.48 0.32
N HIS A 489 16.82 7.27 1.36
CA HIS A 489 17.10 6.78 2.70
C HIS A 489 15.91 7.09 3.60
N SER A 490 15.48 6.11 4.37
CA SER A 490 14.26 6.19 5.16
C SER A 490 14.44 5.58 6.55
N GLU A 491 13.73 6.14 7.53
CA GLU A 491 13.62 5.54 8.87
C GLU A 491 12.68 4.33 8.88
N THR A 492 12.71 3.55 9.96
CA THR A 492 11.92 2.32 10.09
C THR A 492 10.54 2.52 10.71
N ASP A 493 10.18 3.71 11.21
CA ASP A 493 8.87 3.94 11.82
C ASP A 493 7.78 4.01 10.73
N MET A 494 6.81 3.08 10.77
CA MET A 494 5.99 2.69 9.62
C MET A 494 4.51 3.15 9.56
N PRO A 495 3.87 3.77 10.57
CA PRO A 495 2.50 4.26 10.41
C PRO A 495 2.42 5.63 9.75
N ILE A 496 1.37 5.79 8.93
CA ILE A 496 0.81 7.10 8.58
C ILE A 496 -0.56 7.23 9.26
N TYR A 497 -0.80 8.32 9.96
CA TYR A 497 -2.12 8.60 10.50
C TYR A 497 -2.95 9.30 9.44
N VAL A 498 -4.19 8.85 9.23
CA VAL A 498 -5.05 9.34 8.14
C VAL A 498 -6.45 9.60 8.66
N GLU A 499 -7.06 10.69 8.21
CA GLU A 499 -8.45 11.00 8.50
C GLU A 499 -9.39 9.89 7.95
N ASN A 500 -10.24 9.33 8.80
CA ASN A 500 -11.15 8.24 8.45
C ASN A 500 -12.34 8.73 7.60
N ARG A 501 -12.12 8.95 6.29
CA ARG A 501 -13.17 9.45 5.37
C ARG A 501 -13.43 8.60 4.14
N SER A 502 -12.58 7.62 3.85
CA SER A 502 -12.73 6.77 2.68
C SER A 502 -12.79 5.30 3.09
N PRO A 503 -13.77 4.53 2.59
CA PRO A 503 -13.87 3.09 2.86
C PRO A 503 -12.67 2.31 2.31
N LEU A 504 -11.95 2.86 1.33
CA LEU A 504 -10.75 2.24 0.77
C LEU A 504 -9.62 2.12 1.80
N LEU A 505 -9.56 3.04 2.76
CA LEU A 505 -8.44 3.17 3.68
C LEU A 505 -8.43 2.11 4.78
N ASN A 506 -9.59 1.55 5.14
CA ASN A 506 -9.69 0.47 6.14
C ASN A 506 -8.85 -0.75 5.74
N LYS A 507 -8.64 -0.96 4.44
CA LYS A 507 -7.86 -2.09 3.94
C LYS A 507 -6.34 -1.87 4.07
N MET A 508 -5.86 -0.67 4.40
CA MET A 508 -4.43 -0.36 4.32
C MET A 508 -3.67 -0.65 5.61
N ARG A 509 -2.75 -1.61 5.56
CA ARG A 509 -2.02 -2.12 6.75
C ARG A 509 -1.17 -1.09 7.48
N GLN A 510 -0.69 -0.07 6.77
CA GLN A 510 0.21 0.94 7.33
C GLN A 510 -0.51 2.25 7.67
N MET A 511 -1.83 2.33 7.45
CA MET A 511 -2.62 3.52 7.76
C MET A 511 -3.35 3.34 9.08
N ILE A 512 -3.09 4.25 10.02
CA ILE A 512 -3.86 4.32 11.27
C ILE A 512 -4.96 5.35 11.07
N LEU A 513 -6.19 4.87 10.98
CA LEU A 513 -7.35 5.72 10.79
C LEU A 513 -7.72 6.41 12.09
N VAL A 514 -7.98 7.71 11.99
CA VAL A 514 -8.40 8.55 13.11
C VAL A 514 -9.56 9.42 12.70
N ASP A 515 -10.55 9.53 13.59
CA ASP A 515 -11.73 10.37 13.33
C ASP A 515 -11.37 11.86 13.40
N GLN A 516 -10.42 12.22 14.28
CA GLN A 516 -9.96 13.59 14.50
C GLN A 516 -8.45 13.71 14.31
N ILE A 517 -8.02 13.93 13.07
CA ILE A 517 -6.59 14.01 12.69
C ILE A 517 -5.85 15.18 13.37
N SER A 518 -6.58 16.25 13.77
CA SER A 518 -6.01 17.38 14.49
C SER A 518 -5.45 16.98 15.86
N ASP A 519 -6.01 15.96 16.51
CA ASP A 519 -5.47 15.43 17.78
C ASP A 519 -4.05 14.89 17.57
N ILE A 520 -3.85 14.14 16.49
CA ILE A 520 -2.53 13.60 16.13
C ILE A 520 -1.55 14.73 15.73
N GLN A 521 -2.03 15.79 15.06
CA GLN A 521 -1.20 16.96 14.74
C GLN A 521 -0.72 17.68 16.02
N ILE A 522 -1.59 17.83 17.01
CA ILE A 522 -1.25 18.39 18.33
C ILE A 522 -0.22 17.49 19.02
N ILE A 523 -0.45 16.18 19.08
CA ILE A 523 0.49 15.23 19.67
C ILE A 523 1.86 15.32 18.98
N LYS A 524 1.91 15.26 17.65
CA LYS A 524 3.16 15.39 16.90
C LYS A 524 3.87 16.70 17.20
N ASN A 525 3.15 17.82 17.26
CA ASN A 525 3.76 19.12 17.53
C ASN A 525 4.33 19.20 18.96
N ARG A 526 3.59 18.72 19.95
CA ARG A 526 3.92 18.83 21.38
C ARG A 526 4.88 17.73 21.84
N LEU A 527 4.47 16.48 21.68
CA LEU A 527 5.17 15.29 22.18
C LEU A 527 6.43 14.98 21.37
N TRP A 528 6.38 15.01 20.04
CA TRP A 528 7.54 14.69 19.22
C TRP A 528 8.40 15.91 18.95
N ASN A 529 7.88 16.90 18.21
CA ASN A 529 8.68 18.06 17.81
C ASN A 529 9.12 18.93 19.00
N GLY A 530 8.27 19.07 20.03
CA GLY A 530 8.56 19.85 21.23
C GLY A 530 9.64 19.19 22.09
N CYS A 531 9.42 17.95 22.52
CA CYS A 531 10.40 17.21 23.31
C CYS A 531 11.74 17.09 22.57
N HIS A 532 11.72 16.80 21.27
CA HIS A 532 12.95 16.63 20.49
C HIS A 532 13.79 17.92 20.45
N ALA A 533 13.14 19.08 20.26
CA ALA A 533 13.82 20.37 20.29
C ALA A 533 14.46 20.66 21.66
N MET A 534 13.72 20.43 22.75
CA MET A 534 14.22 20.67 24.11
C MET A 534 15.37 19.73 24.49
N ILE A 535 15.29 18.45 24.10
CA ILE A 535 16.39 17.50 24.26
C ILE A 535 17.61 17.97 23.47
N ALA A 536 17.43 18.42 22.22
CA ALA A 536 18.52 18.90 21.39
C ALA A 536 19.21 20.16 21.96
N TRP A 537 18.45 21.12 22.48
CA TRP A 537 19.03 22.31 23.13
C TRP A 537 19.83 21.92 24.38
N GLN A 538 19.26 21.09 25.25
CA GLN A 538 19.93 20.63 26.46
C GLN A 538 21.21 19.86 26.14
N ALA A 539 21.16 18.97 25.13
CA ALA A 539 22.28 18.18 24.67
C ALA A 539 23.40 19.06 24.08
N SER A 540 23.05 20.03 23.24
CA SER A 540 24.02 20.92 22.61
C SER A 540 24.73 21.82 23.62
N LEU A 541 24.03 22.26 24.67
CA LEU A 541 24.60 23.08 25.74
C LEU A 541 25.62 22.34 26.62
N ILE A 542 25.68 21.01 26.52
CA ILE A 542 26.68 20.17 27.20
C ILE A 542 27.58 19.42 26.20
N ASP A 543 27.72 19.97 24.99
CA ASP A 543 28.63 19.52 23.93
C ASP A 543 28.37 18.12 23.36
N HIS A 544 27.11 17.65 23.38
CA HIS A 544 26.72 16.46 22.60
C HIS A 544 26.32 16.85 21.17
N GLU A 545 26.93 16.21 20.17
CA GLU A 545 26.67 16.51 18.75
C GLU A 545 25.46 15.76 18.17
N MET A 546 25.16 14.55 18.66
CA MET A 546 24.14 13.66 18.10
C MET A 546 23.10 13.28 19.15
N ILE A 547 21.82 13.24 18.77
CA ILE A 547 20.70 12.95 19.68
C ILE A 547 20.85 11.57 20.34
N GLY A 548 21.18 10.54 19.57
CA GLY A 548 21.37 9.18 20.09
C GLY A 548 22.51 9.09 21.10
N ILE A 549 23.61 9.83 20.87
CA ILE A 549 24.75 9.90 21.80
C ILE A 549 24.35 10.65 23.07
N ALA A 550 23.65 11.77 22.93
CA ALA A 550 23.20 12.57 24.08
C ALA A 550 22.32 11.74 25.04
N LEU A 551 21.46 10.86 24.52
CA LEU A 551 20.61 10.00 25.34
C LEU A 551 21.35 8.85 26.07
N ALA A 552 22.62 8.63 25.79
CA ALA A 552 23.48 7.77 26.62
C ALA A 552 23.92 8.48 27.92
N ASP A 553 23.90 9.82 27.96
CA ASP A 553 24.15 10.59 29.18
C ASP A 553 22.96 10.47 30.14
N GLN A 554 23.21 9.99 31.36
CA GLN A 554 22.19 9.80 32.39
C GLN A 554 21.41 11.08 32.74
N LYS A 555 22.05 12.26 32.65
CA LYS A 555 21.37 13.54 32.91
C LYS A 555 20.38 13.87 31.81
N ILE A 556 20.78 13.72 30.55
CA ILE A 556 19.91 13.98 29.38
C ILE A 556 18.80 12.94 29.30
N LYS A 557 19.12 11.67 29.52
CA LYS A 557 18.13 10.59 29.56
C LYS A 557 17.04 10.87 30.60
N LYS A 558 17.44 11.19 31.84
CA LYS A 558 16.49 11.51 32.91
C LYS A 558 15.67 12.75 32.58
N PHE A 559 16.30 13.79 32.02
CA PHE A 559 15.59 14.98 31.56
C PHE A 559 14.53 14.63 30.49
N ALA A 560 14.92 13.86 29.47
CA ALA A 560 14.03 13.44 28.39
C ALA A 560 12.83 12.62 28.89
N GLU A 561 13.07 11.63 29.75
CA GLU A 561 12.01 10.78 30.31
C GLU A 561 10.99 11.58 31.12
N GLN A 562 11.47 12.52 31.93
CA GLN A 562 10.60 13.36 32.76
C GLN A 562 9.87 14.42 31.92
N LEU A 563 10.55 15.03 30.96
CA LEU A 563 9.97 15.97 30.01
C LEU A 563 8.82 15.33 29.22
N VAL A 564 9.05 14.14 28.66
CA VAL A 564 8.03 13.38 27.94
C VAL A 564 6.85 13.04 28.85
N SER A 565 7.10 12.72 30.12
CA SER A 565 6.04 12.47 31.10
C SER A 565 5.18 13.72 31.37
N GLU A 566 5.77 14.90 31.51
CA GLU A 566 5.03 16.16 31.72
C GLU A 566 4.19 16.52 30.48
N VAL A 567 4.80 16.48 29.29
CA VAL A 567 4.08 16.78 28.03
C VAL A 567 2.92 15.81 27.81
N LYS A 568 3.15 14.52 28.08
CA LYS A 568 2.10 13.50 28.02
C LYS A 568 0.95 13.80 28.98
N ALA A 569 1.24 14.19 30.22
CA ALA A 569 0.22 14.51 31.21
C ALA A 569 -0.68 15.67 30.76
N GLY A 570 -0.10 16.73 30.20
CA GLY A 570 -0.88 17.85 29.65
C GLY A 570 -1.74 17.45 28.45
N LEU A 571 -1.24 16.56 27.59
CA LEU A 571 -1.96 16.09 26.39
C LEU A 571 -3.23 15.28 26.70
N VAL A 572 -3.29 14.54 27.82
CA VAL A 572 -4.43 13.65 28.14
C VAL A 572 -5.78 14.39 28.05
N ASN A 573 -5.84 15.63 28.54
CA ASN A 573 -7.08 16.42 28.54
C ASN A 573 -7.29 17.22 27.23
N ILE A 574 -6.24 17.45 26.44
CA ILE A 574 -6.36 18.13 25.13
C ILE A 574 -6.88 17.17 24.06
N VAL A 575 -6.40 15.93 24.09
CA VAL A 575 -6.69 14.91 23.09
C VAL A 575 -7.28 13.65 23.74
N PRO A 576 -8.47 13.76 24.38
CA PRO A 576 -9.06 12.68 25.17
C PRO A 576 -9.30 11.41 24.34
N ASN A 577 -9.59 11.56 23.04
CA ASN A 577 -9.79 10.45 22.10
C ASN A 577 -8.52 9.59 21.91
N GLN A 578 -7.35 10.19 22.14
CA GLN A 578 -6.03 9.55 21.94
C GLN A 578 -5.34 9.18 23.24
N ALA A 579 -5.96 9.42 24.41
CA ALA A 579 -5.33 9.22 25.71
C ALA A 579 -4.74 7.81 25.90
N LYS A 580 -5.44 6.78 25.39
CA LYS A 580 -4.96 5.37 25.45
C LYS A 580 -3.74 5.09 24.57
N GLN A 581 -3.50 5.90 23.54
CA GLN A 581 -2.39 5.72 22.60
C GLN A 581 -1.15 6.53 22.99
N LEU A 582 -1.29 7.53 23.87
CA LEU A 582 -0.19 8.44 24.24
C LEU A 582 1.02 7.71 24.83
N ASP A 583 0.82 6.67 25.63
CA ASP A 583 1.93 5.87 26.18
C ASP A 583 2.76 5.21 25.07
N ARG A 584 2.07 4.54 24.14
CA ARG A 584 2.71 3.91 22.97
C ARG A 584 3.43 4.94 22.10
N MET A 585 2.84 6.11 21.86
CA MET A 585 3.44 7.18 21.07
C MET A 585 4.68 7.79 21.74
N ALA A 586 4.65 7.94 23.07
CA ALA A 586 5.77 8.43 23.86
C ALA A 586 6.93 7.42 23.90
N GLU A 587 6.62 6.13 24.03
CA GLU A 587 7.62 5.06 23.97
C GLU A 587 8.27 4.97 22.58
N SER A 588 7.47 5.05 21.51
CA SER A 588 7.97 5.08 20.13
C SER A 588 8.93 6.26 19.92
N PHE A 589 8.53 7.45 20.36
CA PHE A 589 9.38 8.64 20.32
C PHE A 589 10.72 8.44 21.03
N MET A 590 10.67 7.98 22.28
CA MET A 590 11.88 7.75 23.07
C MET A 590 12.78 6.66 22.45
N SER A 591 12.18 5.65 21.82
CA SER A 591 12.91 4.62 21.08
C SER A 591 13.62 5.21 19.85
N SER A 592 12.91 6.03 19.08
CA SER A 592 13.47 6.73 17.92
C SER A 592 14.67 7.58 18.32
N CYS A 593 14.54 8.44 19.33
CA CYS A 593 15.65 9.27 19.78
C CYS A 593 16.85 8.46 20.27
N ARG A 594 16.66 7.33 20.98
CA ARG A 594 17.77 6.44 21.41
C ARG A 594 18.56 5.84 20.25
N SER A 595 17.92 5.67 19.09
CA SER A 595 18.53 5.11 17.88
C SER A 595 19.11 6.16 16.93
N ALA A 596 18.95 7.45 17.26
CA ALA A 596 19.27 8.57 16.39
C ALA A 596 20.77 8.95 16.38
N TYR A 597 21.65 7.99 16.08
CA TYR A 597 23.13 8.19 16.05
C TYR A 597 23.62 9.03 14.85
N LYS A 598 22.74 9.33 13.90
CA LYS A 598 23.04 10.14 12.71
C LYS A 598 22.21 11.42 12.66
N ASP A 599 21.52 11.76 13.75
CA ASP A 599 20.70 12.95 13.83
C ASP A 599 21.41 14.06 14.62
N PRO A 600 21.94 15.10 13.96
CA PRO A 600 22.68 16.16 14.64
C PRO A 600 21.78 17.01 15.52
N CYS A 601 22.22 17.28 16.75
CA CYS A 601 21.52 18.15 17.68
C CYS A 601 21.29 19.54 17.08
N GLU A 602 22.26 20.11 16.36
CA GLU A 602 22.16 21.42 15.70
C GLU A 602 20.96 21.50 14.73
N ARG A 603 20.78 20.46 13.89
CA ARG A 603 19.68 20.35 12.93
C ARG A 603 18.33 20.37 13.65
N VAL A 604 18.23 19.65 14.76
CA VAL A 604 17.02 19.56 15.58
C VAL A 604 16.81 20.83 16.41
N ALA A 605 17.88 21.52 16.80
CA ALA A 605 17.87 22.70 17.65
C ALA A 605 17.57 24.02 16.91
N ARG A 606 17.74 24.07 15.58
CA ARG A 606 17.54 25.27 14.74
C ARG A 606 16.22 26.03 14.99
N ASP A 607 16.22 27.34 14.73
CA ASP A 607 15.07 28.25 14.89
C ASP A 607 14.42 28.21 16.30
N PRO A 608 15.18 28.36 17.39
CA PRO A 608 14.67 28.20 18.76
C PRO A 608 13.55 29.20 19.09
N LEU A 609 13.69 30.48 18.73
CA LEU A 609 12.67 31.49 19.02
C LEU A 609 11.32 31.13 18.39
N ARG A 610 11.30 30.73 17.11
CA ARG A 610 10.08 30.25 16.44
C ARG A 610 9.42 29.08 17.18
N LYS A 611 10.23 28.13 17.71
CA LYS A 611 9.75 26.97 18.47
C LYS A 611 9.29 27.32 19.88
N LEU A 612 9.78 28.42 20.44
CA LEU A 612 9.41 28.99 21.73
C LEU A 612 8.30 30.05 21.60
N GLY A 613 7.74 30.28 20.41
CA GLY A 613 6.70 31.28 20.22
C GLY A 613 5.39 30.97 20.96
N TYR A 614 4.50 31.96 21.00
CA TYR A 614 3.15 31.81 21.55
C TYR A 614 2.39 30.66 20.84
N ASN A 615 1.71 29.82 21.64
CA ASN A 615 0.99 28.62 21.21
C ASN A 615 1.81 27.63 20.35
N GLU A 616 3.13 27.80 20.26
CA GLU A 616 4.04 26.84 19.61
C GLU A 616 4.51 25.78 20.60
N ARG A 617 5.14 24.73 20.07
CA ARG A 617 5.36 23.42 20.72
C ARG A 617 5.82 23.44 22.19
N VAL A 618 6.63 24.41 22.61
CA VAL A 618 7.15 24.47 23.99
C VAL A 618 6.20 25.26 24.90
N LEU A 619 6.04 26.56 24.63
CA LEU A 619 5.29 27.45 25.52
C LEU A 619 3.80 27.10 25.60
N GLY A 620 3.17 26.65 24.50
CA GLY A 620 1.79 26.16 24.57
C GLY A 620 1.64 24.84 25.35
N SER A 621 2.72 24.07 25.55
CA SER A 621 2.68 22.90 26.47
C SER A 621 2.74 23.34 27.94
N ILE A 622 3.47 24.43 28.23
CA ILE A 622 3.54 25.03 29.57
C ILE A 622 2.20 25.67 29.94
N GLU A 623 1.68 26.54 29.06
CA GLU A 623 0.36 27.17 29.21
C GLU A 623 -0.71 26.13 29.54
N ASN A 624 -0.73 25.04 28.79
CA ASN A 624 -1.68 23.96 29.00
C ASN A 624 -1.58 23.29 30.37
N LEU A 625 -0.36 23.05 30.88
CA LEU A 625 -0.17 22.47 32.22
C LEU A 625 -0.53 23.46 33.32
N ILE A 626 -0.28 24.77 33.13
CA ILE A 626 -0.70 25.82 34.07
C ILE A 626 -2.23 25.82 34.19
N VAL A 627 -2.95 25.86 33.06
CA VAL A 627 -4.42 25.82 33.04
C VAL A 627 -4.96 24.56 33.74
N GLN A 628 -4.26 23.44 33.62
CA GLN A 628 -4.63 22.18 34.26
C GLN A 628 -4.10 22.01 35.69
N GLN A 629 -3.37 22.99 36.24
CA GLN A 629 -2.73 22.94 37.56
C GLN A 629 -1.80 21.74 37.74
N LEU A 630 -1.08 21.38 36.68
CA LEU A 630 -0.12 20.28 36.65
C LEU A 630 1.33 20.77 36.73
N PRO A 631 2.28 19.98 37.27
CA PRO A 631 3.70 20.34 37.27
C PRO A 631 4.31 20.44 35.86
N TYR A 632 5.15 21.44 35.62
CA TYR A 632 5.80 21.73 34.33
C TYR A 632 7.31 22.02 34.48
N LYS A 633 7.96 21.41 35.47
CA LYS A 633 9.35 21.72 35.84
C LYS A 633 10.35 21.44 34.70
N TYR A 634 10.21 20.31 34.03
CA TYR A 634 11.14 19.90 32.97
C TYR A 634 10.84 20.61 31.66
N LEU A 635 9.57 20.95 31.40
CA LEU A 635 9.20 21.88 30.33
C LEU A 635 9.79 23.28 30.53
N LEU A 636 9.73 23.83 31.75
CA LEU A 636 10.37 25.09 32.10
C LEU A 636 11.89 25.03 31.84
N GLN A 637 12.54 23.95 32.31
CA GLN A 637 13.96 23.72 32.05
C GLN A 637 14.25 23.67 30.54
N GLY A 638 13.45 22.96 29.75
CA GLY A 638 13.61 22.90 28.29
C GLY A 638 13.42 24.25 27.60
N ALA A 639 12.47 25.07 28.06
CA ALA A 639 12.26 26.43 27.56
C ALA A 639 13.48 27.33 27.84
N VAL A 640 14.00 27.27 29.08
CA VAL A 640 15.24 27.98 29.47
C VAL A 640 16.40 27.54 28.58
N SER A 641 16.58 26.24 28.35
CA SER A 641 17.65 25.73 27.48
C SER A 641 17.55 26.23 26.05
N GLY A 642 16.33 26.38 25.49
CA GLY A 642 16.16 26.96 24.16
C GLY A 642 16.54 28.43 24.07
N TYR A 643 16.23 29.23 25.09
CA TYR A 643 16.67 30.63 25.16
C TYR A 643 18.18 30.75 25.39
N VAL A 644 18.76 29.95 26.30
CA VAL A 644 20.21 29.92 26.53
C VAL A 644 20.96 29.45 25.28
N TYR A 645 20.43 28.46 24.55
CA TYR A 645 20.96 28.02 23.26
C TYR A 645 20.96 29.16 22.23
N SER A 646 19.87 29.93 22.17
CA SER A 646 19.75 31.09 21.27
C SER A 646 20.87 32.11 21.50
N VAL A 647 21.21 32.39 22.76
CA VAL A 647 22.27 33.34 23.10
C VAL A 647 23.67 32.74 22.95
N LYS A 648 23.93 31.55 23.50
CA LYS A 648 25.28 30.97 23.57
C LYS A 648 25.78 30.39 22.26
N LEU A 649 24.89 29.76 21.47
CA LEU A 649 25.27 28.98 20.29
C LEU A 649 24.84 29.64 18.97
N LEU A 650 23.78 30.44 18.97
CA LEU A 650 23.36 31.22 17.80
C LEU A 650 23.71 32.72 17.88
N GLU A 651 24.32 33.15 18.99
CA GLU A 651 24.75 34.55 19.22
C GLU A 651 23.62 35.59 19.06
N ILE A 652 22.37 35.20 19.33
CA ILE A 652 21.23 36.13 19.31
C ILE A 652 21.36 37.10 20.49
N PRO A 653 21.19 38.42 20.29
CA PRO A 653 21.24 39.40 21.37
C PRO A 653 20.27 39.07 22.52
N VAL A 654 20.74 39.23 23.75
CA VAL A 654 19.96 38.94 24.96
C VAL A 654 18.65 39.77 25.00
N ASP A 655 18.70 41.03 24.56
CA ASP A 655 17.53 41.92 24.54
C ASP A 655 16.45 41.42 23.58
N ASP A 656 16.83 40.86 22.43
CA ASP A 656 15.89 40.27 21.47
C ASP A 656 15.23 39.01 22.05
N VAL A 657 16.00 38.19 22.76
CA VAL A 657 15.51 37.00 23.47
C VAL A 657 14.52 37.37 24.57
N ILE A 658 14.83 38.39 25.38
CA ILE A 658 13.94 38.88 26.44
C ILE A 658 12.65 39.44 25.83
N THR A 659 12.76 40.24 24.77
CA THR A 659 11.60 40.82 24.06
C THR A 659 10.70 39.71 23.50
N HIS A 660 11.31 38.67 22.91
CA HIS A 660 10.56 37.52 22.41
C HIS A 660 9.82 36.78 23.54
N LEU A 661 10.48 36.55 24.68
CA LEU A 661 9.88 35.91 25.85
C LEU A 661 8.67 36.72 26.37
N GLN A 662 8.83 38.03 26.53
CA GLN A 662 7.76 38.94 26.97
C GLN A 662 6.55 38.85 26.04
N ASN A 663 6.77 39.08 24.74
CA ASN A 663 5.70 39.07 23.74
C ASN A 663 4.99 37.71 23.67
N SER A 664 5.71 36.61 23.90
CA SER A 664 5.13 35.26 23.84
C SER A 664 4.29 34.92 25.07
N ILE A 665 4.67 35.38 26.26
CA ILE A 665 3.92 35.17 27.51
C ILE A 665 2.70 36.10 27.57
N GLU A 666 2.82 37.34 27.11
CA GLU A 666 1.72 38.31 27.12
C GLU A 666 0.48 37.80 26.36
N GLN A 667 0.71 37.05 25.28
CA GLN A 667 -0.32 36.43 24.44
C GLN A 667 -0.99 35.19 25.05
N MET A 668 -0.48 34.63 26.15
CA MET A 668 -1.03 33.41 26.76
C MET A 668 -2.39 33.65 27.41
N ASP A 669 -3.26 32.65 27.33
CA ASP A 669 -4.59 32.61 27.95
C ASP A 669 -4.50 32.04 29.38
N ILE A 670 -3.73 32.73 30.23
CA ILE A 670 -3.56 32.47 31.66
C ILE A 670 -3.69 33.78 32.44
N THR A 671 -3.83 33.72 33.77
CA THR A 671 -3.99 34.92 34.58
C THR A 671 -2.73 35.80 34.57
N GLU A 672 -2.88 37.11 34.77
CA GLU A 672 -1.75 38.05 34.82
C GLU A 672 -0.72 37.68 35.91
N HIS A 673 -1.18 37.07 37.01
CA HIS A 673 -0.28 36.56 38.05
C HIS A 673 0.56 35.38 37.52
N GLU A 674 -0.05 34.42 36.83
CA GLU A 674 0.65 33.27 36.26
C GLU A 674 1.61 33.69 35.13
N LYS A 675 1.23 34.68 34.31
CA LYS A 675 2.13 35.28 33.30
C LYS A 675 3.39 35.82 33.95
N LYS A 676 3.24 36.63 35.00
CA LYS A 676 4.36 37.23 35.74
C LYS A 676 5.25 36.15 36.36
N ASP A 677 4.66 35.17 37.03
CA ASP A 677 5.40 34.09 37.69
C ASP A 677 6.19 33.24 36.68
N LEU A 678 5.59 32.95 35.52
CA LEU A 678 6.25 32.21 34.44
C LEU A 678 7.41 33.02 33.84
N PHE A 679 7.20 34.31 33.57
CA PHE A 679 8.23 35.21 33.06
C PHE A 679 9.42 35.27 34.02
N ASP A 680 9.15 35.56 35.31
CA ASP A 680 10.17 35.68 36.34
C ASP A 680 10.96 34.37 36.51
N SER A 681 10.27 33.22 36.42
CA SER A 681 10.89 31.89 36.49
C SER A 681 11.85 31.63 35.33
N ILE A 682 11.43 31.88 34.08
CA ILE A 682 12.28 31.68 32.89
C ILE A 682 13.44 32.68 32.91
N TYR A 683 13.15 33.96 33.18
CA TYR A 683 14.14 35.04 33.17
C TYR A 683 15.24 34.82 34.22
N THR A 684 14.85 34.46 35.44
CA THR A 684 15.82 34.21 36.54
C THR A 684 16.72 33.02 36.22
N ALA A 685 16.14 31.91 35.75
CA ALA A 685 16.90 30.72 35.40
C ALA A 685 17.84 30.96 34.21
N MET A 686 17.35 31.63 33.16
CA MET A 686 18.15 32.01 31.99
C MET A 686 19.31 32.94 32.39
N SER A 687 19.05 33.96 33.22
CA SER A 687 20.06 34.92 33.67
C SER A 687 21.18 34.25 34.48
N ALA A 688 20.81 33.27 35.32
CA ALA A 688 21.77 32.47 36.07
C ALA A 688 22.69 31.65 35.15
N GLU A 689 22.14 30.97 34.14
CA GLU A 689 22.89 30.17 33.16
C GLU A 689 23.80 31.00 32.24
N LEU A 690 23.37 32.23 31.92
CA LEU A 690 24.14 33.17 31.10
C LEU A 690 25.16 33.99 31.92
N LYS A 691 25.16 33.85 33.26
CA LYS A 691 25.97 34.66 34.19
C LYS A 691 25.81 36.17 33.94
N ILE A 692 24.59 36.60 33.58
CA ILE A 692 24.27 38.01 33.38
C ILE A 692 24.22 38.67 34.76
N SER A 693 25.27 39.38 35.14
CA SER A 693 25.29 40.21 36.34
C SER A 693 24.47 41.47 36.09
N GLU A 694 23.30 41.57 36.74
CA GLU A 694 22.45 42.75 36.88
C GLU A 694 22.36 43.70 35.67
N LEU A 695 21.56 43.31 34.67
CA LEU A 695 20.87 44.26 33.77
C LEU A 695 19.39 44.41 34.15
N GLY A 696 19.10 44.33 35.46
CA GLY A 696 17.77 44.49 36.04
C GLY A 696 17.41 45.93 36.45
N GLN A 697 18.28 46.92 36.24
CA GLN A 697 17.98 48.31 36.64
C GLN A 697 17.11 49.08 35.65
N SER A 698 17.01 48.63 34.38
CA SER A 698 16.11 49.27 33.40
C SER A 698 14.64 48.88 33.55
N PHE A 699 14.31 47.86 34.36
CA PHE A 699 12.94 47.33 34.44
C PHE A 699 12.20 47.66 35.74
N ARG A 700 12.88 48.04 36.81
CA ARG A 700 12.20 48.62 37.99
C ARG A 700 11.51 49.96 37.70
N VAL A 701 11.85 50.62 36.58
CA VAL A 701 11.32 51.95 36.23
C VAL A 701 10.00 51.87 35.42
N LYS A 702 9.69 50.77 34.71
CA LYS A 702 8.41 50.62 33.99
C LYS A 702 7.28 50.00 34.83
N ASN A 703 7.59 49.33 35.93
CA ASN A 703 6.58 48.79 36.85
C ASN A 703 5.97 49.82 37.81
N ALA A 704 6.46 51.06 37.82
CA ALA A 704 5.88 52.14 38.63
C ALA A 704 4.56 52.70 38.06
N GLU A 705 4.17 52.32 36.83
CA GLU A 705 2.91 52.76 36.22
C GLU A 705 1.75 51.76 36.41
N PHE A 706 2.01 50.57 36.97
CA PHE A 706 0.97 49.55 37.24
C PHE A 706 0.42 49.57 38.68
N GLU A 707 0.98 50.39 39.58
CA GLU A 707 0.39 50.63 40.92
C GLU A 707 -0.58 51.83 40.95
N THR A 708 -0.77 52.51 39.82
CA THR A 708 -1.77 53.60 39.68
C THR A 708 -2.52 53.52 38.34
N ALA A 709 -3.45 52.56 38.22
CA ALA A 709 -4.59 52.64 37.30
C ALA A 709 -5.71 51.69 37.77
#